data_AF-A0A2A4JY71-F1
#
_entry.id   AF-A0A2A4JY71-F1
#
_cell.length_a   1.000
_cell.length_b   1.000
_cell.length_c   1.000
_cell.angle_alpha   90.00
_cell.angle_beta   90.00
_cell.angle_gamma   90.00
#
_symmetry.space_group_name_H-M   'P 1'
#
loop_
_entity.id
_entity.type
_entity.pdbx_description
1 polymer ?
#
loop_
_entity_poly.entity_id
_entity_poly.type
_entity_poly.pdbx_seq_one_letter_code
_entity_poly.pdbx_strand_id
1 'polypeptide(L)'
;MPSDKHCCVPGCKTGAEMHAVLHKFPNPEKDRERFNSWLYAIGGDILGLPNEHIYKFRRVCNLHFEDRYMCRNNRISNIAVPRLHLTDLLSPKSKFSGRKPLQEIVNQPTPSTSTDPDSVTKEPQLTTTSQIPFIPTVKRKSVQRNFGKKVYASGLSMREKELRMKIICAKNRIYKLKNKVKNQYAQIKEAKKLVSNPAVLDTLKNCTNTAKLLMRLQLREDSKKKEGRRFSLQEKISALSILKQSPKAYRYLRKIFILPTAQTLVKLVQQCNIRPGLNKNIMQHITKKAAKMNDVEKLCIVLFDEVALKAHLSYNARQDKVTGVVDNGQQRQIDFADHAQVFMVRGLLKNYKQAVYYTFSASATKGPELARQIKEVVIEVQKAGLIVVGTVCDQGTNNRQAINLLINETRGEYLRRGEQPKENVILINDNEIVPLYDPPHLIKGMRNNLISKNLTFKKDGELKTAKWSHLLALNKENPGYKGFRLIPKLTESHVNPEKMNKMKVKYATQIFSRTVAANMGYLADKGILPLECKDTADLFLFLDHVFDSVNGSYRKNRFAKPLLGPVTPISPHKKFWTEAKQILKSMQFITSTGKVETVPTIKNWVWTLDGIQVLINNLESKFGVTSVWLRHLNQDPLENFFGAIRSHGCRNVNPTCDQFESAFATLTINNLSSVHTQAKNCQNDFCEALFSLVLNENVEHEATSTCTVDFESIININLETIENKENNPRVLAPLQYISGYFLKKIKTNVFKNCSVCKNDFIATDQLEYINYREYAGRRWLCTPSYNLINLISNCQDIINHILKENLETYQLKCFIKTCLLTIINFDFIKCQTHKNKIIDYLVNFVVRFMCFNYCKLINKILTGRKTVEDEDDKVQIKANKYHKKCFKRKIERSKL
;
A
#
# COMPACT_ATOMS: atom_id res chain seq x y z
N MET A 1 -11.98 44.90 -33.89
CA MET A 1 -12.48 45.69 -32.75
C MET A 1 -11.73 45.27 -31.48
N PRO A 2 -11.45 46.20 -30.55
CA PRO A 2 -10.73 45.91 -29.29
C PRO A 2 -11.49 44.95 -28.36
N SER A 3 -10.80 44.40 -27.35
CA SER A 3 -11.45 43.61 -26.30
C SER A 3 -11.90 44.51 -25.14
N ASP A 4 -13.11 45.05 -25.26
CA ASP A 4 -13.75 45.88 -24.24
C ASP A 4 -13.78 45.19 -22.87
N LYS A 5 -13.08 45.76 -21.89
CA LYS A 5 -13.01 45.23 -20.50
C LYS A 5 -14.11 45.80 -19.59
N HIS A 6 -15.24 46.24 -20.14
CA HIS A 6 -16.36 46.77 -19.35
C HIS A 6 -17.52 45.77 -19.22
N CYS A 7 -18.44 46.01 -18.29
CA CYS A 7 -19.72 45.33 -18.22
C CYS A 7 -20.59 45.70 -19.43
N CYS A 8 -21.23 44.72 -20.07
CA CYS A 8 -22.08 44.96 -21.24
C CYS A 8 -23.57 45.13 -20.91
N VAL A 9 -23.90 45.50 -19.66
CA VAL A 9 -25.28 45.80 -19.25
C VAL A 9 -25.58 47.28 -19.49
N PRO A 10 -26.64 47.64 -20.24
CA PRO A 10 -27.00 49.04 -20.49
C PRO A 10 -27.20 49.83 -19.19
N GLY A 11 -26.54 50.97 -19.07
CA GLY A 11 -26.61 51.84 -17.89
C GLY A 11 -25.77 51.42 -16.67
N CYS A 12 -24.86 50.44 -16.79
CA CYS A 12 -23.98 50.03 -15.68
C CYS A 12 -23.00 51.15 -15.27
N LYS A 13 -23.35 51.92 -14.22
CA LYS A 13 -22.63 53.15 -13.79
C LYS A 13 -21.23 52.95 -13.15
N THR A 14 -20.65 51.75 -13.17
CA THR A 14 -19.29 51.54 -12.63
C THR A 14 -18.25 51.66 -13.73
N GLY A 15 -17.29 52.57 -13.56
CA GLY A 15 -16.18 52.77 -14.48
C GLY A 15 -15.29 51.52 -14.61
N ALA A 16 -14.56 51.42 -15.73
CA ALA A 16 -13.83 50.21 -16.11
C ALA A 16 -12.80 49.71 -15.07
N GLU A 17 -12.28 50.61 -14.22
CA GLU A 17 -11.32 50.27 -13.17
C GLU A 17 -11.97 49.72 -11.89
N MET A 18 -13.27 49.94 -11.67
CA MET A 18 -13.99 49.48 -10.47
C MET A 18 -14.65 48.10 -10.60
N HIS A 19 -14.61 47.48 -11.78
CA HIS A 19 -15.18 46.13 -11.98
C HIS A 19 -14.29 45.02 -11.39
N ALA A 20 -14.32 44.85 -10.06
CA ALA A 20 -13.47 43.89 -9.33
C ALA A 20 -13.52 42.44 -9.86
N VAL A 21 -14.67 42.01 -10.42
CA VAL A 21 -14.80 40.72 -11.15
C VAL A 21 -15.77 40.86 -12.33
N LEU A 22 -15.38 40.27 -13.47
CA LEU A 22 -16.16 40.18 -14.71
C LEU A 22 -16.36 38.72 -15.12
N HIS A 23 -17.61 38.35 -15.40
CA HIS A 23 -18.00 37.02 -15.86
C HIS A 23 -18.12 36.94 -17.38
N LYS A 24 -17.70 35.80 -17.92
CA LYS A 24 -17.91 35.42 -19.32
C LYS A 24 -19.29 34.80 -19.47
N PHE A 25 -19.96 35.07 -20.59
CA PHE A 25 -21.21 34.40 -20.98
C PHE A 25 -21.06 32.85 -20.99
N PRO A 26 -22.17 32.10 -20.80
CA PRO A 26 -22.21 30.66 -21.09
C PRO A 26 -21.76 30.36 -22.52
N ASN A 27 -21.30 29.14 -22.81
CA ASN A 27 -20.91 28.77 -24.17
C ASN A 27 -22.17 28.37 -24.98
N PRO A 28 -22.48 29.03 -26.12
CA PRO A 28 -23.73 28.83 -26.85
C PRO A 28 -23.87 27.47 -27.56
N GLU A 29 -22.78 26.70 -27.70
CA GLU A 29 -22.83 25.31 -28.19
C GLU A 29 -23.19 24.31 -27.08
N LYS A 30 -22.94 24.67 -25.81
CA LYS A 30 -22.98 23.75 -24.65
C LYS A 30 -24.08 24.07 -23.64
N ASP A 31 -24.54 25.32 -23.63
CA ASP A 31 -25.47 25.87 -22.65
C ASP A 31 -26.31 26.99 -23.30
N ARG A 32 -26.97 26.65 -24.43
CA ARG A 32 -27.74 27.58 -25.27
C ARG A 32 -28.87 28.27 -24.49
N GLU A 33 -29.63 27.50 -23.70
CA GLU A 33 -30.75 28.02 -22.91
C GLU A 33 -30.30 29.12 -21.95
N ARG A 34 -29.19 28.91 -21.23
CA ARG A 34 -28.66 29.89 -20.30
C ARG A 34 -27.97 31.06 -20.99
N PHE A 35 -27.30 30.82 -22.12
CA PHE A 35 -26.76 31.90 -22.96
C PHE A 35 -27.88 32.84 -23.42
N ASN A 36 -28.97 32.29 -23.96
CA ASN A 36 -30.16 33.05 -24.34
C ASN A 36 -30.79 33.75 -23.13
N SER A 37 -30.88 33.06 -21.98
CA SER A 37 -31.41 33.65 -20.73
C SER A 37 -30.62 34.87 -20.27
N TRP A 38 -29.30 34.91 -20.48
CA TRP A 38 -28.49 36.10 -20.21
C TRP A 38 -28.72 37.19 -21.26
N LEU A 39 -28.83 36.80 -22.54
CA LEU A 39 -29.04 37.73 -23.65
C LEU A 39 -30.35 38.52 -23.47
N TYR A 40 -31.46 37.82 -23.22
CA TYR A 40 -32.77 38.42 -23.00
C TYR A 40 -32.89 39.18 -21.68
N ALA A 41 -32.18 38.76 -20.62
CA ALA A 41 -32.19 39.48 -19.35
C ALA A 41 -31.40 40.81 -19.41
N ILE A 42 -30.41 40.93 -20.31
CA ILE A 42 -29.58 42.14 -20.41
C ILE A 42 -30.14 43.13 -21.46
N GLY A 43 -30.65 42.62 -22.59
CA GLY A 43 -31.21 43.46 -23.65
C GLY A 43 -30.19 44.37 -24.35
N GLY A 44 -30.71 45.34 -25.10
CA GLY A 44 -29.89 46.33 -25.84
C GLY A 44 -28.99 45.74 -26.91
N ASP A 45 -27.94 46.49 -27.27
CA ASP A 45 -27.07 46.29 -28.44
C ASP A 45 -26.44 44.89 -28.56
N ILE A 46 -26.33 44.14 -27.47
CA ILE A 46 -25.80 42.77 -27.52
C ILE A 46 -26.72 41.80 -28.26
N LEU A 47 -28.02 42.11 -28.41
CA LEU A 47 -29.00 41.29 -29.14
C LEU A 47 -28.66 41.16 -30.63
N GLY A 48 -28.04 42.19 -31.23
CA GLY A 48 -27.65 42.19 -32.64
C GLY A 48 -26.28 41.57 -32.95
N LEU A 49 -25.56 41.07 -31.95
CA LEU A 49 -24.19 40.56 -32.11
C LEU A 49 -24.16 39.04 -32.36
N PRO A 50 -23.19 38.52 -33.15
CA PRO A 50 -23.03 37.07 -33.32
C PRO A 50 -22.75 36.34 -31.99
N ASN A 51 -23.36 35.17 -31.80
CA ASN A 51 -23.23 34.37 -30.56
C ASN A 51 -21.77 34.09 -30.16
N GLU A 52 -20.90 33.82 -31.14
CA GLU A 52 -19.46 33.66 -30.88
C GLU A 52 -18.78 34.94 -30.42
N HIS A 53 -19.17 36.09 -31.00
CA HIS A 53 -18.63 37.40 -30.64
C HIS A 53 -19.01 37.78 -29.21
N ILE A 54 -20.28 37.60 -28.84
CA ILE A 54 -20.78 37.79 -27.47
C ILE A 54 -20.01 36.89 -26.50
N TYR A 55 -19.95 35.58 -26.78
CA TYR A 55 -19.22 34.63 -25.94
C TYR A 55 -17.73 34.99 -25.79
N LYS A 56 -17.06 35.36 -26.88
CA LYS A 56 -15.62 35.66 -26.90
C LYS A 56 -15.32 36.98 -26.17
N PHE A 57 -16.08 38.05 -26.42
CA PHE A 57 -15.70 39.41 -26.02
C PHE A 57 -16.57 40.05 -24.92
N ARG A 58 -17.89 39.86 -24.89
CA ARG A 58 -18.77 40.55 -23.91
C ARG A 58 -18.71 39.93 -22.51
N ARG A 59 -18.94 40.74 -21.47
CA ARG A 59 -18.76 40.40 -20.05
C ARG A 59 -19.82 41.06 -19.16
N VAL A 60 -20.12 40.45 -18.01
CA VAL A 60 -21.10 40.96 -17.03
C VAL A 60 -20.43 41.03 -15.65
N CYS A 61 -20.50 42.15 -14.94
CA CYS A 61 -19.91 42.27 -13.60
C CYS A 61 -20.77 41.62 -12.51
N ASN A 62 -20.19 41.39 -11.33
CA ASN A 62 -20.88 40.74 -10.20
C ASN A 62 -22.20 41.43 -9.80
N LEU A 63 -22.28 42.76 -9.92
CA LEU A 63 -23.39 43.59 -9.42
C LEU A 63 -24.76 43.27 -10.04
N HIS A 64 -24.79 42.49 -11.13
CA HIS A 64 -26.04 42.09 -11.79
C HIS A 64 -26.54 40.71 -11.35
N PHE A 65 -25.80 39.98 -10.51
CA PHE A 65 -26.18 38.64 -10.01
C PHE A 65 -26.49 38.68 -8.52
N GLU A 66 -27.59 38.02 -8.12
CA GLU A 66 -27.94 37.85 -6.70
C GLU A 66 -26.90 37.02 -5.93
N ASP A 67 -26.63 37.37 -4.66
CA ASP A 67 -25.60 36.70 -3.84
C ASP A 67 -25.80 35.19 -3.68
N ARG A 68 -27.05 34.69 -3.73
CA ARG A 68 -27.36 33.24 -3.72
C ARG A 68 -26.72 32.48 -4.89
N TYR A 69 -26.28 33.17 -5.93
CA TYR A 69 -25.56 32.59 -7.06
C TYR A 69 -24.03 32.65 -6.90
N MET A 70 -23.50 33.38 -5.92
CA MET A 70 -22.06 33.50 -5.69
C MET A 70 -21.49 32.25 -4.99
N CYS A 71 -20.45 31.70 -5.58
CA CYS A 71 -19.67 30.58 -5.04
C CYS A 71 -18.26 31.06 -4.65
N ARG A 72 -17.56 30.25 -3.84
CA ARG A 72 -16.19 30.52 -3.36
C ARG A 72 -15.26 31.01 -4.47
N ASN A 73 -14.45 32.03 -4.13
CA ASN A 73 -13.53 32.73 -5.01
C ASN A 73 -14.27 33.52 -6.13
N ASN A 74 -15.36 34.20 -5.77
CA ASN A 74 -16.14 35.11 -6.61
C ASN A 74 -16.52 34.49 -7.97
N ARG A 75 -16.98 33.24 -7.96
CA ARG A 75 -17.46 32.52 -9.16
C ARG A 75 -18.96 32.37 -9.09
N ILE A 76 -19.69 32.77 -10.12
CA ILE A 76 -21.12 32.44 -10.21
C ILE A 76 -21.38 30.94 -10.42
N SER A 77 -22.50 30.50 -9.87
CA SER A 77 -23.08 29.16 -10.03
C SER A 77 -23.42 28.84 -11.50
N ASN A 78 -23.55 27.56 -11.84
CA ASN A 78 -23.92 27.11 -13.18
C ASN A 78 -25.40 27.37 -13.54
N ILE A 79 -26.22 27.83 -12.60
CA ILE A 79 -27.62 28.25 -12.82
C ILE A 79 -27.84 29.76 -12.73
N ALA A 80 -26.78 30.56 -12.52
CA ALA A 80 -26.90 32.01 -12.35
C ALA A 80 -27.34 32.71 -13.64
N VAL A 81 -28.22 33.70 -13.53
CA VAL A 81 -28.69 34.59 -14.61
C VAL A 81 -28.66 36.04 -14.07
N PRO A 82 -28.28 37.05 -14.86
CA PRO A 82 -28.39 38.46 -14.46
C PRO A 82 -29.83 38.82 -14.11
N ARG A 83 -30.04 39.52 -12.99
CA ARG A 83 -31.37 39.92 -12.48
C ARG A 83 -31.37 41.26 -11.71
N LEU A 84 -30.22 41.77 -11.31
CA LEU A 84 -30.11 43.00 -10.52
C LEU A 84 -29.55 44.15 -11.37
N HIS A 85 -29.96 45.38 -11.08
CA HIS A 85 -29.48 46.60 -11.74
C HIS A 85 -29.54 46.52 -13.28
N LEU A 86 -30.59 45.88 -13.80
CA LEU A 86 -30.96 45.87 -15.20
C LEU A 86 -31.85 47.10 -15.46
N THR A 87 -31.79 47.67 -16.65
CA THR A 87 -32.61 48.83 -17.01
C THR A 87 -34.06 48.38 -17.30
N ASP A 88 -35.04 48.92 -16.56
CA ASP A 88 -36.44 48.57 -16.73
C ASP A 88 -36.99 49.05 -18.08
N LEU A 89 -37.12 48.12 -19.02
CA LEU A 89 -38.00 48.25 -20.18
C LEU A 89 -39.02 47.10 -20.16
N LEU A 90 -40.27 47.49 -19.89
CA LEU A 90 -41.48 46.66 -19.89
C LEU A 90 -41.61 45.65 -18.72
N SER A 91 -42.27 46.11 -17.65
CA SER A 91 -43.19 45.26 -16.89
C SER A 91 -44.58 45.88 -16.84
N PRO A 92 -45.63 45.08 -17.04
CA PRO A 92 -46.81 45.18 -16.18
C PRO A 92 -46.89 44.02 -15.19
N LYS A 93 -47.35 44.31 -13.98
CA LYS A 93 -47.57 43.31 -12.92
C LYS A 93 -49.00 42.77 -13.02
N SER A 94 -49.17 41.44 -12.95
CA SER A 94 -50.37 40.85 -12.37
C SER A 94 -50.03 39.55 -11.64
N LYS A 95 -50.77 39.26 -10.57
CA LYS A 95 -50.80 37.95 -9.90
C LYS A 95 -52.08 37.25 -10.36
N PHE A 96 -52.06 35.93 -10.56
CA PHE A 96 -52.81 34.98 -9.72
C PHE A 96 -52.57 33.51 -10.12
N SER A 97 -53.18 32.61 -9.35
CA SER A 97 -53.25 31.14 -9.48
C SER A 97 -53.42 30.57 -10.89
N GLY A 98 -52.90 29.36 -11.13
CA GLY A 98 -53.09 28.62 -12.38
C GLY A 98 -53.88 27.31 -12.25
N ARG A 99 -54.16 26.68 -13.38
CA ARG A 99 -54.55 25.26 -13.55
C ARG A 99 -53.91 24.69 -14.84
N LYS A 100 -53.97 23.36 -15.00
CA LYS A 100 -53.59 22.58 -16.21
C LYS A 100 -54.87 21.99 -16.86
N PRO A 101 -54.81 21.30 -18.01
CA PRO A 101 -53.82 21.30 -19.11
C PRO A 101 -54.49 21.92 -20.37
N LEU A 102 -54.70 21.34 -21.58
CA LEU A 102 -54.26 20.14 -22.33
C LEU A 102 -54.62 20.34 -23.83
N GLN A 103 -53.71 20.09 -24.79
CA GLN A 103 -53.91 19.28 -26.02
C GLN A 103 -52.79 19.45 -27.06
N GLU A 104 -52.74 18.51 -28.01
CA GLU A 104 -51.73 18.34 -29.06
C GLU A 104 -52.28 18.82 -30.42
N ILE A 105 -51.42 19.02 -31.44
CA ILE A 105 -51.75 18.75 -32.86
C ILE A 105 -50.45 18.53 -33.67
N VAL A 106 -50.34 17.30 -34.22
CA VAL A 106 -49.88 16.83 -35.55
C VAL A 106 -48.63 17.43 -36.26
N ASN A 107 -48.04 16.65 -37.18
CA ASN A 107 -46.76 16.86 -37.89
C ASN A 107 -46.90 17.16 -39.41
N GLN A 108 -45.86 17.77 -40.00
CA GLN A 108 -45.36 17.58 -41.40
C GLN A 108 -46.17 18.17 -42.59
N PRO A 109 -45.63 18.27 -43.86
CA PRO A 109 -44.22 18.49 -44.30
C PRO A 109 -43.99 19.35 -45.61
N THR A 110 -42.79 19.96 -45.78
CA THR A 110 -42.03 20.21 -47.08
C THR A 110 -42.62 21.14 -48.20
N PRO A 111 -41.93 21.50 -49.34
CA PRO A 111 -40.48 21.63 -49.70
C PRO A 111 -40.04 22.90 -50.55
N SER A 112 -38.72 22.98 -50.90
CA SER A 112 -38.06 23.38 -52.21
C SER A 112 -37.80 24.84 -52.72
N THR A 113 -36.58 25.03 -53.31
CA THR A 113 -36.09 25.99 -54.38
C THR A 113 -36.12 27.53 -54.12
N SER A 114 -35.32 28.45 -54.69
CA SER A 114 -34.08 28.56 -55.54
C SER A 114 -33.58 30.07 -55.50
N THR A 115 -32.65 30.72 -56.24
CA THR A 115 -31.80 30.59 -57.47
C THR A 115 -30.45 31.39 -57.35
N ASP A 116 -29.60 31.39 -58.40
CA ASP A 116 -28.37 32.21 -58.66
C ASP A 116 -28.70 33.41 -59.65
N PRO A 117 -27.82 34.09 -60.48
CA PRO A 117 -26.37 33.97 -60.86
C PRO A 117 -25.56 35.32 -61.13
N ASP A 118 -24.39 35.23 -61.82
CA ASP A 118 -23.63 36.19 -62.71
C ASP A 118 -23.02 37.55 -62.23
N SER A 119 -21.92 38.14 -62.79
CA SER A 119 -20.71 37.75 -63.61
C SER A 119 -19.77 39.00 -63.75
N VAL A 120 -18.55 39.12 -64.33
CA VAL A 120 -17.52 38.25 -64.99
C VAL A 120 -16.10 38.48 -64.31
N THR A 121 -14.87 38.80 -64.82
CA THR A 121 -14.19 39.02 -66.14
C THR A 121 -12.63 38.84 -66.10
N LYS A 122 -12.01 38.65 -67.29
CA LYS A 122 -10.60 38.68 -67.83
C LYS A 122 -9.49 39.51 -67.13
N GLU A 123 -8.14 39.31 -67.22
CA GLU A 123 -7.11 38.33 -67.74
C GLU A 123 -5.91 39.11 -68.40
N PRO A 124 -4.69 38.56 -68.71
CA PRO A 124 -4.14 37.18 -68.56
C PRO A 124 -2.68 37.03 -67.98
N GLN A 125 -2.39 35.84 -67.40
CA GLN A 125 -1.16 34.97 -67.45
C GLN A 125 0.29 35.54 -67.23
N LEU A 126 1.31 34.81 -66.73
CA LEU A 126 1.74 33.41 -66.99
C LEU A 126 2.27 32.61 -65.76
N THR A 127 2.21 31.28 -65.89
CA THR A 127 2.59 30.15 -65.00
C THR A 127 3.98 30.24 -64.31
N THR A 128 4.28 29.69 -63.11
CA THR A 128 4.16 28.27 -62.69
C THR A 128 4.32 28.02 -61.16
N THR A 129 3.29 27.54 -60.43
CA THR A 129 3.45 26.57 -59.31
C THR A 129 2.12 25.92 -58.93
N SER A 130 2.04 24.59 -58.89
CA SER A 130 0.79 23.87 -58.60
C SER A 130 0.61 23.52 -57.12
N GLN A 131 -0.27 24.24 -56.41
CA GLN A 131 -0.82 23.80 -55.11
C GLN A 131 -2.13 23.03 -55.33
N ILE A 132 -2.38 21.97 -54.55
CA ILE A 132 -3.68 21.27 -54.52
C ILE A 132 -4.13 21.04 -53.07
N PRO A 133 -5.18 21.75 -52.61
CA PRO A 133 -5.86 21.45 -51.35
C PRO A 133 -7.11 20.58 -51.56
N PHE A 134 -7.21 19.53 -50.75
CA PHE A 134 -8.46 19.00 -50.16
C PHE A 134 -9.62 18.53 -51.09
N ILE A 135 -9.68 17.22 -51.35
CA ILE A 135 -10.94 16.49 -51.60
C ILE A 135 -11.34 15.74 -50.30
N PRO A 136 -12.62 15.76 -49.87
CA PRO A 136 -13.01 15.13 -48.61
C PRO A 136 -12.81 13.61 -48.58
N THR A 137 -12.26 13.07 -47.49
CA THR A 137 -12.16 11.61 -47.30
C THR A 137 -13.54 11.00 -47.12
N VAL A 138 -14.08 10.43 -48.20
CA VAL A 138 -15.30 9.60 -48.22
C VAL A 138 -15.23 8.54 -47.11
N LYS A 139 -16.32 8.41 -46.34
CA LYS A 139 -16.52 7.36 -45.35
C LYS A 139 -16.24 6.00 -45.99
N ARG A 140 -15.15 5.31 -45.60
CA ARG A 140 -14.90 3.93 -46.04
C ARG A 140 -16.03 3.03 -45.56
N LYS A 141 -16.99 2.76 -46.46
CA LYS A 141 -18.04 1.74 -46.26
C LYS A 141 -17.37 0.44 -45.81
N SER A 142 -17.99 -0.23 -44.86
CA SER A 142 -17.58 -1.57 -44.45
C SER A 142 -17.64 -2.50 -45.67
N VAL A 143 -16.48 -2.98 -46.13
CA VAL A 143 -16.43 -3.92 -47.26
C VAL A 143 -16.90 -5.29 -46.77
N GLN A 144 -18.23 -5.48 -46.74
CA GLN A 144 -18.83 -6.79 -46.84
C GLN A 144 -18.37 -7.38 -48.18
N ARG A 145 -17.36 -8.26 -48.14
CA ARG A 145 -17.00 -9.05 -49.31
C ARG A 145 -18.04 -10.12 -49.49
N ASN A 146 -18.99 -9.86 -50.39
CA ASN A 146 -19.87 -10.89 -50.93
C ASN A 146 -19.00 -12.03 -51.47
N PHE A 147 -19.02 -13.19 -50.81
CA PHE A 147 -18.45 -14.43 -51.34
C PHE A 147 -19.41 -15.03 -52.38
N GLY A 148 -19.69 -14.24 -53.42
CA GLY A 148 -20.59 -14.55 -54.51
C GLY A 148 -19.94 -15.44 -55.56
N LYS A 149 -19.80 -16.73 -55.26
CA LYS A 149 -20.00 -17.83 -56.23
C LYS A 149 -20.08 -19.18 -55.50
N LYS A 150 -21.29 -19.72 -55.43
CA LYS A 150 -21.51 -21.15 -55.18
C LYS A 150 -20.92 -21.91 -56.37
N VAL A 151 -19.99 -22.83 -56.11
CA VAL A 151 -19.69 -23.98 -56.98
C VAL A 151 -19.67 -25.19 -56.06
N TYR A 152 -20.22 -26.30 -56.55
CA TYR A 152 -20.69 -27.45 -55.77
C TYR A 152 -19.68 -28.02 -54.77
N ALA A 153 -20.17 -28.35 -53.57
CA ALA A 153 -19.44 -29.09 -52.54
C ALA A 153 -20.12 -30.44 -52.19
N SER A 154 -21.14 -30.83 -52.97
CA SER A 154 -21.73 -32.17 -53.03
C SER A 154 -20.81 -33.10 -53.81
N GLY A 155 -20.06 -33.96 -53.12
CA GLY A 155 -19.13 -34.93 -53.72
C GLY A 155 -17.83 -35.14 -52.95
N LEU A 156 -17.39 -34.17 -52.13
CA LEU A 156 -16.14 -34.29 -51.37
C LEU A 156 -16.25 -35.28 -50.20
N SER A 157 -15.35 -36.26 -50.16
CA SER A 157 -15.20 -37.23 -49.07
C SER A 157 -14.76 -36.55 -47.76
N MET A 158 -14.88 -37.29 -46.64
CA MET A 158 -14.38 -36.84 -45.33
C MET A 158 -12.87 -36.51 -45.37
N ARG A 159 -12.07 -37.31 -46.08
CA ARG A 159 -10.61 -37.16 -46.17
C ARG A 159 -10.20 -35.90 -46.94
N GLU A 160 -10.95 -35.53 -47.99
CA GLU A 160 -10.72 -34.30 -48.74
C GLU A 160 -11.17 -33.05 -47.97
N LYS A 161 -12.26 -33.13 -47.21
CA LYS A 161 -12.71 -32.07 -46.29
C LYS A 161 -11.64 -31.79 -45.21
N GLU A 162 -11.05 -32.84 -44.63
CA GLU A 162 -9.89 -32.69 -43.74
C GLU A 162 -8.68 -32.04 -44.43
N LEU A 163 -8.29 -32.54 -45.61
CA LEU A 163 -7.14 -32.02 -46.37
C LEU A 163 -7.33 -30.53 -46.70
N ARG A 164 -8.53 -30.13 -47.12
CA ARG A 164 -8.88 -28.71 -47.36
C ARG A 164 -8.75 -27.87 -46.09
N MET A 165 -9.18 -28.37 -44.93
CA MET A 165 -8.99 -27.68 -43.64
C MET A 165 -7.52 -27.62 -43.22
N LYS A 166 -6.75 -28.69 -43.38
CA LYS A 166 -5.30 -28.74 -43.14
C LYS A 166 -4.56 -27.72 -44.03
N ILE A 167 -4.93 -27.60 -45.32
CA ILE A 167 -4.42 -26.58 -46.25
C ILE A 167 -4.79 -25.15 -45.83
N ILE A 168 -6.02 -24.90 -45.40
CA ILE A 168 -6.45 -23.57 -44.91
C ILE A 168 -5.67 -23.18 -43.65
N CYS A 169 -5.49 -24.10 -42.71
CA CYS A 169 -4.65 -23.91 -41.52
C CYS A 169 -3.18 -23.67 -41.88
N ALA A 170 -2.62 -24.39 -42.85
CA ALA A 170 -1.25 -24.18 -43.34
C ALA A 170 -1.08 -22.81 -44.01
N LYS A 171 -1.99 -22.39 -44.91
CA LYS A 171 -1.98 -21.06 -45.54
C LYS A 171 -2.07 -19.94 -44.50
N ASN A 172 -2.93 -20.10 -43.48
CA ASN A 172 -3.02 -19.17 -42.35
C ASN A 172 -1.75 -19.14 -41.48
N ARG A 173 -1.07 -20.28 -41.28
CA ARG A 173 0.22 -20.37 -40.57
C ARG A 173 1.35 -19.69 -41.35
N ILE A 174 1.43 -19.90 -42.67
CA ILE A 174 2.37 -19.23 -43.57
C ILE A 174 2.13 -17.71 -43.58
N TYR A 175 0.88 -17.25 -43.66
CA TYR A 175 0.55 -15.81 -43.59
C TYR A 175 0.97 -15.16 -42.26
N LYS A 176 0.73 -15.84 -41.13
CA LYS A 176 1.21 -15.41 -39.80
C LYS A 176 2.74 -15.35 -39.74
N LEU A 177 3.44 -16.33 -40.31
CA LEU A 177 4.90 -16.37 -40.37
C LEU A 177 5.49 -15.26 -41.26
N LYS A 178 4.96 -15.03 -42.47
CA LYS A 178 5.41 -13.94 -43.36
C LYS A 178 5.25 -12.57 -42.70
N ASN A 179 4.16 -12.33 -41.98
CA ASN A 179 3.98 -11.10 -41.19
C ASN A 179 4.95 -11.01 -39.99
N LYS A 180 5.27 -12.13 -39.34
CA LYS A 180 6.28 -12.16 -38.26
C LYS A 180 7.66 -11.76 -38.78
N VAL A 181 8.10 -12.35 -39.91
CA VAL A 181 9.38 -12.03 -40.57
C VAL A 181 9.42 -10.57 -41.02
N LYS A 182 8.37 -10.05 -41.66
CA LYS A 182 8.29 -8.63 -42.07
C LYS A 182 8.45 -7.66 -40.89
N ASN A 183 7.82 -7.98 -39.76
CA ASN A 183 7.94 -7.17 -38.53
C ASN A 183 9.33 -7.27 -37.90
N GLN A 184 9.96 -8.45 -37.91
CA GLN A 184 11.34 -8.63 -37.43
C GLN A 184 12.35 -7.86 -38.31
N TYR A 185 12.20 -7.89 -39.63
CA TYR A 185 13.06 -7.14 -40.55
C TYR A 185 12.95 -5.62 -40.35
N ALA A 186 11.72 -5.10 -40.15
CA ALA A 186 11.51 -3.70 -39.82
C ALA A 186 12.19 -3.30 -38.50
N GLN A 187 12.04 -4.13 -37.44
CA GLN A 187 12.70 -3.90 -36.15
C GLN A 187 14.23 -3.94 -36.25
N ILE A 188 14.81 -4.84 -37.07
CA ILE A 188 16.25 -4.88 -37.33
C ILE A 188 16.70 -3.61 -38.08
N LYS A 189 15.91 -3.09 -39.02
CA LYS A 189 16.23 -1.86 -39.77
C LYS A 189 16.20 -0.61 -38.87
N GLU A 190 15.24 -0.51 -37.95
CA GLU A 190 15.19 0.57 -36.94
C GLU A 190 16.30 0.41 -35.89
N ALA A 191 16.56 -0.80 -35.41
CA ALA A 191 17.66 -1.07 -34.47
C ALA A 191 19.03 -0.73 -35.08
N LYS A 192 19.27 -1.06 -36.35
CA LYS A 192 20.48 -0.64 -37.07
C LYS A 192 20.63 0.88 -37.08
N LYS A 193 19.58 1.64 -37.45
CA LYS A 193 19.62 3.12 -37.40
C LYS A 193 19.99 3.68 -36.01
N LEU A 194 19.51 3.06 -34.92
CA LEU A 194 19.84 3.47 -33.55
C LEU A 194 21.26 3.07 -33.12
N VAL A 195 21.78 1.94 -33.62
CA VAL A 195 23.14 1.45 -33.35
C VAL A 195 24.20 2.18 -34.19
N SER A 196 23.83 2.73 -35.35
CA SER A 196 24.72 3.50 -36.24
C SER A 196 25.19 4.86 -35.68
N ASN A 197 24.78 5.27 -34.48
CA ASN A 197 25.27 6.50 -33.83
C ASN A 197 26.20 6.15 -32.64
N PRO A 198 27.53 6.32 -32.76
CA PRO A 198 28.48 5.97 -31.71
C PRO A 198 28.22 6.69 -30.38
N ALA A 199 27.85 7.98 -30.42
CA ALA A 199 27.61 8.77 -29.21
C ALA A 199 26.40 8.27 -28.40
N VAL A 200 25.39 7.71 -29.07
CA VAL A 200 24.24 7.07 -28.40
C VAL A 200 24.64 5.76 -27.75
N LEU A 201 25.53 4.96 -28.37
CA LEU A 201 26.06 3.75 -27.76
C LEU A 201 26.95 4.06 -26.56
N ASP A 202 27.78 5.10 -26.64
CA ASP A 202 28.75 5.44 -25.59
C ASP A 202 28.08 6.08 -24.35
N THR A 203 27.16 7.03 -24.56
CA THR A 203 26.28 7.53 -23.49
C THR A 203 25.43 6.40 -22.87
N LEU A 204 25.00 5.42 -23.69
CA LEU A 204 24.36 4.21 -23.15
C LEU A 204 25.31 3.33 -22.33
N LYS A 205 26.62 3.22 -22.60
CA LYS A 205 27.54 2.43 -21.75
C LYS A 205 27.50 2.92 -20.30
N ASN A 206 27.62 4.24 -20.12
CA ASN A 206 27.75 4.90 -18.82
C ASN A 206 26.42 4.99 -18.04
N CYS A 207 25.27 4.75 -18.69
CA CYS A 207 23.98 4.72 -18.02
C CYS A 207 23.82 3.51 -17.06
N THR A 208 23.03 3.67 -15.99
CA THR A 208 22.63 2.55 -15.13
C THR A 208 21.76 1.54 -15.89
N ASN A 209 21.74 0.28 -15.46
CA ASN A 209 20.93 -0.77 -16.12
C ASN A 209 19.43 -0.44 -16.17
N THR A 210 18.90 0.24 -15.15
CA THR A 210 17.52 0.74 -15.14
C THR A 210 17.29 1.88 -16.14
N ALA A 211 18.25 2.80 -16.29
CA ALA A 211 18.18 3.86 -17.30
C ALA A 211 18.26 3.29 -18.73
N LYS A 212 19.23 2.39 -18.98
CA LYS A 212 19.34 1.62 -20.24
C LYS A 212 18.02 0.94 -20.61
N LEU A 213 17.36 0.31 -19.64
CA LEU A 213 16.08 -0.38 -19.84
C LEU A 213 14.92 0.59 -20.15
N LEU A 214 14.76 1.65 -19.37
CA LEU A 214 13.67 2.62 -19.54
C LEU A 214 13.82 3.45 -20.82
N MET A 215 15.06 3.77 -21.23
CA MET A 215 15.35 4.46 -22.50
C MET A 215 15.03 3.56 -23.71
N ARG A 216 15.46 2.29 -23.68
CA ARG A 216 15.06 1.28 -24.68
C ARG A 216 13.54 1.10 -24.75
N LEU A 217 12.84 1.15 -23.62
CA LEU A 217 11.37 1.12 -23.58
C LEU A 217 10.73 2.33 -24.27
N GLN A 218 11.31 3.54 -24.18
CA GLN A 218 10.77 4.70 -24.90
C GLN A 218 10.88 4.44 -26.42
N LEU A 219 12.09 4.18 -26.89
CA LEU A 219 12.41 3.99 -28.31
C LEU A 219 11.61 2.83 -28.96
N ARG A 220 11.42 1.72 -28.25
CA ARG A 220 10.74 0.51 -28.77
C ARG A 220 9.21 0.63 -28.83
N GLU A 221 8.61 1.55 -28.07
CA GLU A 221 7.15 1.64 -27.93
C GLU A 221 6.55 2.97 -28.39
N ASP A 222 7.38 3.96 -28.77
CA ASP A 222 6.90 5.29 -29.16
C ASP A 222 6.02 5.29 -30.41
N SER A 223 6.51 4.69 -31.50
CA SER A 223 5.81 4.53 -32.79
C SER A 223 4.49 3.74 -32.72
N LYS A 224 4.11 3.21 -31.55
CA LYS A 224 2.90 2.42 -31.33
C LYS A 224 1.82 3.24 -30.61
N LYS A 225 0.58 3.12 -31.08
CA LYS A 225 -0.62 3.61 -30.37
C LYS A 225 -0.70 2.99 -28.96
N LYS A 226 -1.30 3.73 -28.01
CA LYS A 226 -1.30 3.42 -26.56
C LYS A 226 -1.75 2.00 -26.23
N GLU A 227 -2.69 1.47 -27.00
CA GLU A 227 -3.33 0.15 -26.89
C GLU A 227 -2.43 -0.98 -27.43
N GLY A 228 -1.54 -0.64 -28.38
CA GLY A 228 -0.57 -1.55 -28.99
C GLY A 228 0.75 -1.70 -28.22
N ARG A 229 1.02 -0.80 -27.26
CA ARG A 229 2.28 -0.80 -26.48
C ARG A 229 2.39 -2.05 -25.58
N ARG A 230 3.58 -2.62 -25.47
CA ARG A 230 3.87 -3.84 -24.69
C ARG A 230 5.09 -3.66 -23.80
N PHE A 231 5.05 -4.28 -22.63
CA PHE A 231 6.05 -4.11 -21.57
C PHE A 231 6.58 -5.47 -21.10
N SER A 232 7.90 -5.64 -21.03
CA SER A 232 8.54 -6.84 -20.47
C SER A 232 8.34 -6.94 -18.96
N LEU A 233 8.68 -8.09 -18.36
CA LEU A 233 8.64 -8.24 -16.90
C LEU A 233 9.57 -7.22 -16.22
N GLN A 234 10.83 -7.12 -16.65
CA GLN A 234 11.81 -6.20 -16.05
C GLN A 234 11.37 -4.73 -16.13
N GLU A 235 10.74 -4.32 -17.23
CA GLU A 235 10.17 -2.97 -17.39
C GLU A 235 9.02 -2.72 -16.40
N LYS A 236 8.15 -3.71 -16.19
CA LYS A 236 7.08 -3.61 -15.17
C LYS A 236 7.67 -3.55 -13.76
N ILE A 237 8.70 -4.34 -13.45
CA ILE A 237 9.41 -4.33 -12.15
C ILE A 237 10.03 -2.95 -11.88
N SER A 238 10.80 -2.41 -12.84
CA SER A 238 11.41 -1.08 -12.71
C SER A 238 10.35 0.04 -12.56
N ALA A 239 9.25 -0.05 -13.32
CA ALA A 239 8.14 0.90 -13.20
C ALA A 239 7.35 0.75 -11.89
N LEU A 240 7.25 -0.46 -11.34
CA LEU A 240 6.66 -0.75 -10.04
C LEU A 240 7.46 -0.09 -8.91
N SER A 241 8.80 -0.16 -8.95
CA SER A 241 9.66 0.55 -7.99
C SER A 241 9.37 2.05 -7.95
N ILE A 242 9.25 2.71 -9.11
CA ILE A 242 8.95 4.15 -9.21
C ILE A 242 7.52 4.43 -8.71
N LEU A 243 6.53 3.63 -9.12
CA LEU A 243 5.14 3.73 -8.64
C LEU A 243 5.05 3.64 -7.11
N LYS A 244 5.80 2.72 -6.50
CA LYS A 244 5.76 2.43 -5.06
C LYS A 244 6.53 3.44 -4.22
N GLN A 245 7.58 4.05 -4.78
CA GLN A 245 8.28 5.18 -4.15
C GLN A 245 7.38 6.43 -4.09
N SER A 246 6.75 6.81 -5.21
CA SER A 246 5.80 7.93 -5.25
C SER A 246 4.70 7.74 -6.31
N PRO A 247 3.48 7.35 -5.89
CA PRO A 247 2.35 7.24 -6.80
C PRO A 247 1.93 8.57 -7.43
N LYS A 248 2.33 9.72 -6.86
CA LYS A 248 2.09 11.05 -7.45
C LYS A 248 3.11 11.33 -8.56
N ALA A 249 4.41 11.11 -8.30
CA ALA A 249 5.46 11.29 -9.31
C ALA A 249 5.26 10.32 -10.49
N TYR A 250 4.97 9.04 -10.23
CA TYR A 250 4.71 8.06 -11.31
C TYR A 250 3.51 8.44 -12.19
N ARG A 251 2.45 9.04 -11.62
CA ARG A 251 1.30 9.56 -12.39
C ARG A 251 1.64 10.80 -13.22
N TYR A 252 2.65 11.57 -12.82
CA TYR A 252 3.18 12.70 -13.60
C TYR A 252 4.12 12.23 -14.70
N LEU A 253 5.12 11.39 -14.37
CA LEU A 253 6.04 10.76 -15.31
C LEU A 253 5.28 10.00 -16.42
N ARG A 254 4.16 9.35 -16.11
CA ARG A 254 3.24 8.71 -17.06
C ARG A 254 2.54 9.64 -18.08
N LYS A 255 2.68 10.96 -17.95
CA LYS A 255 2.25 11.94 -18.97
C LYS A 255 3.38 12.28 -19.96
N ILE A 256 4.63 12.05 -19.56
CA ILE A 256 5.85 12.44 -20.29
C ILE A 256 6.47 11.19 -20.94
N PHE A 257 6.58 10.10 -20.19
CA PHE A 257 7.23 8.86 -20.57
C PHE A 257 6.23 7.72 -20.76
N ILE A 258 6.60 6.83 -21.68
CA ILE A 258 5.96 5.55 -21.97
C ILE A 258 6.23 4.60 -20.82
N LEU A 259 5.22 4.40 -19.98
CA LEU A 259 5.29 3.60 -18.76
C LEU A 259 4.00 2.78 -18.55
N PRO A 260 4.05 1.58 -17.93
CA PRO A 260 2.88 0.74 -17.66
C PRO A 260 1.74 1.44 -16.91
N THR A 261 0.49 1.04 -17.16
CA THR A 261 -0.62 1.55 -16.35
C THR A 261 -0.47 1.12 -14.89
N ALA A 262 -0.95 1.93 -13.94
CA ALA A 262 -0.87 1.58 -12.52
C ALA A 262 -1.69 0.30 -12.22
N GLN A 263 -2.77 0.05 -12.97
CA GLN A 263 -3.54 -1.19 -12.90
C GLN A 263 -2.73 -2.40 -13.39
N THR A 264 -1.91 -2.25 -14.44
CA THR A 264 -0.98 -3.29 -14.92
C THR A 264 0.05 -3.66 -13.84
N LEU A 265 0.56 -2.66 -13.12
CA LEU A 265 1.54 -2.88 -12.05
C LEU A 265 0.91 -3.47 -10.78
N VAL A 266 -0.33 -3.07 -10.43
CA VAL A 266 -1.09 -3.71 -9.35
C VAL A 266 -1.43 -5.16 -9.69
N LYS A 267 -1.79 -5.48 -10.95
CA LYS A 267 -1.98 -6.87 -11.40
C LYS A 267 -0.71 -7.70 -11.20
N LEU A 268 0.47 -7.17 -11.53
CA LEU A 268 1.75 -7.86 -11.32
C LEU A 268 1.97 -8.23 -9.85
N VAL A 269 1.73 -7.29 -8.92
CA VAL A 269 1.84 -7.53 -7.47
C VAL A 269 0.85 -8.61 -6.99
N GLN A 270 -0.35 -8.65 -7.59
CA GLN A 270 -1.38 -9.63 -7.24
C GLN A 270 -1.06 -11.04 -7.74
N GLN A 271 -0.33 -11.20 -8.85
CA GLN A 271 0.11 -12.51 -9.36
C GLN A 271 1.04 -13.27 -8.39
N CYS A 272 1.65 -12.60 -7.41
CA CYS A 272 2.48 -13.28 -6.40
C CYS A 272 1.67 -14.13 -5.39
N ASN A 273 0.34 -13.95 -5.30
CA ASN A 273 -0.55 -14.61 -4.32
C ASN A 273 0.04 -14.68 -2.90
N ILE A 274 0.61 -13.57 -2.42
CA ILE A 274 1.17 -13.50 -1.07
C ILE A 274 0.01 -13.43 -0.07
N ARG A 275 0.09 -14.26 0.98
CA ARG A 275 -0.84 -14.40 2.09
C ARG A 275 -0.03 -14.56 3.40
N PRO A 276 -0.63 -14.34 4.58
CA PRO A 276 0.00 -14.66 5.86
C PRO A 276 0.32 -16.16 5.98
N GLY A 277 1.26 -16.50 6.86
CA GLY A 277 1.87 -17.83 6.95
C GLY A 277 3.05 -18.01 5.97
N LEU A 278 3.30 -19.26 5.59
CA LEU A 278 4.39 -19.66 4.71
C LEU A 278 4.05 -19.43 3.24
N ASN A 279 4.93 -18.75 2.50
CA ASN A 279 4.75 -18.58 1.06
C ASN A 279 5.33 -19.76 0.26
N LYS A 280 4.48 -20.73 -0.11
CA LYS A 280 4.84 -21.91 -0.93
C LYS A 280 5.71 -21.56 -2.15
N ASN A 281 5.38 -20.47 -2.88
CA ASN A 281 6.12 -20.05 -4.08
C ASN A 281 7.56 -19.60 -3.74
N ILE A 282 7.74 -18.86 -2.64
CA ILE A 282 9.06 -18.46 -2.16
C ILE A 282 9.89 -19.71 -1.80
N MET A 283 9.30 -20.66 -1.05
CA MET A 283 10.01 -21.88 -0.65
C MET A 283 10.45 -22.74 -1.84
N GLN A 284 9.58 -22.95 -2.84
CA GLN A 284 9.95 -23.66 -4.08
C GLN A 284 11.12 -23.00 -4.84
N HIS A 285 11.21 -21.67 -4.80
CA HIS A 285 12.35 -20.95 -5.38
C HIS A 285 13.62 -21.04 -4.52
N ILE A 286 13.51 -21.17 -3.19
CA ILE A 286 14.62 -21.52 -2.31
C ILE A 286 15.15 -22.91 -2.69
N THR A 287 14.30 -23.93 -2.75
CA THR A 287 14.70 -25.31 -3.11
C THR A 287 15.49 -25.35 -4.43
N LYS A 288 14.98 -24.68 -5.47
CA LYS A 288 15.62 -24.59 -6.80
C LYS A 288 16.97 -23.86 -6.83
N LYS A 289 17.32 -23.10 -5.77
CA LYS A 289 18.61 -22.43 -5.62
C LYS A 289 19.53 -23.11 -4.60
N ALA A 290 18.98 -23.69 -3.53
CA ALA A 290 19.71 -24.52 -2.57
C ALA A 290 20.28 -25.79 -3.23
N ALA A 291 19.54 -26.38 -4.19
CA ALA A 291 20.04 -27.46 -5.05
C ALA A 291 21.20 -27.06 -6.00
N LYS A 292 21.62 -25.78 -5.99
CA LYS A 292 22.76 -25.23 -6.74
C LYS A 292 23.80 -24.56 -5.84
N MET A 293 23.70 -24.80 -4.54
CA MET A 293 24.61 -24.30 -3.51
C MET A 293 25.47 -25.45 -2.99
N ASN A 294 26.74 -25.20 -2.71
CA ASN A 294 27.57 -26.10 -1.90
C ASN A 294 27.14 -25.97 -0.43
N ASP A 295 27.40 -26.94 0.43
CA ASP A 295 26.85 -26.96 1.80
C ASP A 295 27.25 -25.74 2.64
N VAL A 296 28.49 -25.28 2.49
CA VAL A 296 29.01 -24.03 3.06
C VAL A 296 28.19 -22.78 2.64
N GLU A 297 27.55 -22.80 1.47
CA GLU A 297 26.64 -21.74 1.01
C GLU A 297 25.20 -21.92 1.49
N LYS A 298 24.77 -23.15 1.81
CA LYS A 298 23.45 -23.47 2.38
C LYS A 298 23.33 -23.02 3.84
N LEU A 299 24.45 -22.81 4.53
CA LEU A 299 24.51 -22.31 5.91
C LEU A 299 23.80 -20.96 6.06
N CYS A 300 22.77 -20.93 6.90
CA CYS A 300 21.88 -19.79 7.07
C CYS A 300 21.38 -19.63 8.51
N ILE A 301 20.81 -18.46 8.80
CA ILE A 301 20.15 -18.13 10.05
C ILE A 301 18.74 -17.59 9.78
N VAL A 302 17.85 -17.71 10.76
CA VAL A 302 16.49 -17.14 10.72
C VAL A 302 16.41 -15.92 11.63
N LEU A 303 16.27 -14.74 11.03
CA LEU A 303 15.97 -13.49 11.72
C LEU A 303 14.45 -13.36 11.91
N PHE A 304 13.99 -12.94 13.09
CA PHE A 304 12.58 -12.60 13.28
C PHE A 304 12.35 -11.43 14.25
N ASP A 305 11.42 -10.56 13.89
CA ASP A 305 11.07 -9.33 14.61
C ASP A 305 9.65 -8.88 14.19
N GLU A 306 9.04 -7.95 14.93
CA GLU A 306 7.69 -7.44 14.70
C GLU A 306 7.66 -5.98 14.22
N VAL A 307 6.75 -5.67 13.31
CA VAL A 307 6.55 -4.32 12.78
C VAL A 307 5.14 -3.82 13.12
N ALA A 308 5.08 -2.75 13.92
CA ALA A 308 3.82 -2.08 14.22
C ALA A 308 3.13 -1.55 12.96
N LEU A 309 1.81 -1.74 12.92
CA LEU A 309 0.89 -1.43 11.84
C LEU A 309 -0.25 -0.50 12.32
N LYS A 310 -0.99 0.03 11.36
CA LYS A 310 -2.24 0.73 11.60
C LYS A 310 -3.42 -0.25 11.50
N ALA A 311 -4.01 -0.57 12.65
CA ALA A 311 -5.32 -1.22 12.74
C ALA A 311 -6.34 -0.53 11.82
N HIS A 312 -6.82 -1.26 10.82
CA HIS A 312 -7.70 -0.74 9.77
C HIS A 312 -8.36 -1.88 9.00
N LEU A 313 -9.69 -1.98 9.04
CA LEU A 313 -10.43 -2.97 8.26
C LEU A 313 -10.63 -2.54 6.81
N SER A 314 -10.54 -3.48 5.87
CA SER A 314 -10.74 -3.23 4.43
C SER A 314 -11.33 -4.48 3.76
N TYR A 315 -12.43 -4.33 3.02
CA TYR A 315 -13.01 -5.46 2.28
C TYR A 315 -12.32 -5.63 0.91
N ASN A 316 -11.51 -6.69 0.77
CA ASN A 316 -10.79 -6.99 -0.46
C ASN A 316 -11.67 -7.83 -1.41
N ALA A 317 -12.51 -7.15 -2.19
CA ALA A 317 -13.40 -7.73 -3.21
C ALA A 317 -12.71 -8.47 -4.38
N ARG A 318 -11.43 -8.86 -4.26
CA ARG A 318 -10.71 -9.78 -5.18
C ARG A 318 -10.22 -11.06 -4.50
N GLN A 319 -9.81 -10.98 -3.23
CA GLN A 319 -9.56 -12.16 -2.38
C GLN A 319 -10.83 -12.66 -1.68
N ASP A 320 -11.90 -11.85 -1.76
CA ASP A 320 -13.16 -12.01 -1.05
C ASP A 320 -13.02 -12.27 0.45
N LYS A 321 -12.23 -11.42 1.11
CA LYS A 321 -12.05 -11.39 2.56
C LYS A 321 -11.97 -9.97 3.10
N VAL A 322 -12.24 -9.80 4.40
CA VAL A 322 -11.89 -8.57 5.14
C VAL A 322 -10.45 -8.70 5.64
N THR A 323 -9.60 -7.74 5.26
CA THR A 323 -8.22 -7.60 5.74
C THR A 323 -8.17 -6.62 6.91
N GLY A 324 -7.12 -6.71 7.73
CA GLY A 324 -6.99 -5.93 8.98
C GLY A 324 -7.47 -6.67 10.24
N VAL A 325 -7.98 -7.89 10.08
CA VAL A 325 -8.17 -8.85 11.17
C VAL A 325 -6.87 -9.60 11.47
N VAL A 326 -6.77 -10.22 12.65
CA VAL A 326 -5.72 -11.18 13.01
C VAL A 326 -5.74 -12.37 12.04
N ASP A 327 -4.56 -12.80 11.60
CA ASP A 327 -4.36 -13.85 10.59
C ASP A 327 -3.00 -14.50 10.86
N ASN A 328 -2.98 -15.66 11.53
CA ASN A 328 -1.74 -16.36 11.89
C ASN A 328 -1.24 -17.33 10.79
N GLY A 329 -1.79 -17.23 9.58
CA GLY A 329 -1.47 -18.10 8.45
C GLY A 329 -2.20 -19.44 8.45
N GLN A 330 -2.79 -19.84 9.57
CA GLN A 330 -3.61 -21.05 9.71
C GLN A 330 -5.08 -20.71 10.03
N GLN A 331 -5.29 -19.74 10.92
CA GLN A 331 -6.58 -19.25 11.38
C GLN A 331 -6.64 -17.72 11.33
N ARG A 332 -7.86 -17.19 11.17
CA ARG A 332 -8.18 -15.77 11.34
C ARG A 332 -9.11 -15.59 12.54
N GLN A 333 -9.08 -14.41 13.15
CA GLN A 333 -9.87 -14.10 14.36
C GLN A 333 -10.43 -12.68 14.27
N ILE A 334 -11.62 -12.42 14.80
CA ILE A 334 -12.27 -11.09 14.81
C ILE A 334 -11.62 -10.13 15.83
N ASP A 335 -10.30 -9.97 15.77
CA ASP A 335 -9.51 -8.99 16.50
C ASP A 335 -8.66 -8.16 15.54
N PHE A 336 -8.34 -6.93 15.93
CA PHE A 336 -7.69 -5.96 15.03
C PHE A 336 -6.18 -6.16 14.98
N ALA A 337 -5.66 -6.42 13.79
CA ALA A 337 -4.22 -6.50 13.57
C ALA A 337 -3.56 -5.12 13.66
N ASP A 338 -2.68 -4.94 14.64
CA ASP A 338 -1.86 -3.73 14.84
C ASP A 338 -0.35 -4.01 14.80
N HIS A 339 0.06 -5.27 14.62
CA HIS A 339 1.45 -5.69 14.36
C HIS A 339 1.52 -6.75 13.25
N ALA A 340 2.66 -6.86 12.58
CA ALA A 340 3.02 -8.03 11.78
C ALA A 340 4.33 -8.64 12.26
N GLN A 341 4.31 -9.94 12.57
CA GLN A 341 5.51 -10.75 12.76
C GLN A 341 6.11 -11.05 11.39
N VAL A 342 7.44 -10.99 11.24
CA VAL A 342 8.11 -11.36 9.98
C VAL A 342 9.35 -12.22 10.26
N PHE A 343 9.54 -13.25 9.43
CA PHE A 343 10.74 -14.08 9.43
C PHE A 343 11.53 -13.90 8.12
N MET A 344 12.85 -13.78 8.24
CA MET A 344 13.78 -13.60 7.15
C MET A 344 14.96 -14.58 7.28
N VAL A 345 15.17 -15.40 6.26
CA VAL A 345 16.39 -16.22 6.12
C VAL A 345 17.53 -15.31 5.65
N ARG A 346 18.71 -15.45 6.26
CA ARG A 346 19.95 -14.79 5.86
C ARG A 346 21.06 -15.84 5.72
N GLY A 347 21.79 -15.82 4.61
CA GLY A 347 22.97 -16.67 4.44
C GLY A 347 24.10 -16.23 5.38
N LEU A 348 24.75 -17.18 6.03
CA LEU A 348 25.78 -16.90 7.04
C LEU A 348 27.13 -16.55 6.41
N LEU A 349 27.48 -17.18 5.30
CA LEU A 349 28.74 -16.94 4.57
C LEU A 349 28.47 -16.28 3.23
N LYS A 350 27.60 -16.87 2.41
CA LYS A 350 27.10 -16.26 1.16
C LYS A 350 26.07 -15.18 1.48
N ASN A 351 26.33 -13.94 1.06
CA ASN A 351 25.60 -12.75 1.53
C ASN A 351 24.22 -12.54 0.87
N TYR A 352 23.29 -13.48 1.08
CA TYR A 352 21.90 -13.39 0.64
C TYR A 352 20.92 -13.17 1.80
N LYS A 353 19.74 -12.63 1.49
CA LYS A 353 18.58 -12.58 2.41
C LYS A 353 17.26 -12.80 1.68
N GLN A 354 16.26 -13.34 2.37
CA GLN A 354 14.92 -13.56 1.84
C GLN A 354 13.87 -13.54 2.97
N ALA A 355 12.85 -12.68 2.86
CA ALA A 355 11.66 -12.77 3.71
C ALA A 355 10.79 -13.95 3.24
N VAL A 356 10.41 -14.84 4.16
CA VAL A 356 9.77 -16.14 3.82
C VAL A 356 8.36 -16.32 4.39
N TYR A 357 8.09 -15.68 5.53
CA TYR A 357 6.87 -15.89 6.33
C TYR A 357 6.50 -14.57 7.03
N TYR A 358 5.21 -14.30 7.17
CA TYR A 358 4.69 -13.22 8.02
C TYR A 358 3.30 -13.55 8.55
N THR A 359 2.93 -12.99 9.70
CA THR A 359 1.58 -13.14 10.29
C THR A 359 1.10 -11.82 10.87
N PHE A 360 -0.22 -11.67 11.04
CA PHE A 360 -0.85 -10.46 11.58
C PHE A 360 -1.40 -10.72 12.99
N SER A 361 -1.00 -9.91 13.96
CA SER A 361 -1.31 -10.08 15.38
C SER A 361 -1.94 -8.84 16.03
N ALA A 362 -2.72 -9.08 17.09
CA ALA A 362 -3.31 -8.04 17.95
C ALA A 362 -2.43 -7.84 19.19
N SER A 363 -1.65 -6.77 19.17
CA SER A 363 -0.42 -6.56 19.96
C SER A 363 0.64 -7.63 19.70
N ALA A 364 1.79 -7.51 20.38
CA ALA A 364 2.96 -8.36 20.15
C ALA A 364 2.66 -9.86 20.21
N THR A 365 3.28 -10.63 19.30
CA THR A 365 3.05 -12.08 19.15
C THR A 365 3.32 -12.82 20.47
N LYS A 366 2.36 -13.61 20.97
CA LYS A 366 2.50 -14.33 22.26
C LYS A 366 3.60 -15.40 22.16
N GLY A 367 4.36 -15.62 23.24
CA GLY A 367 5.51 -16.54 23.26
C GLY A 367 5.23 -17.97 22.77
N PRO A 368 4.12 -18.65 23.17
CA PRO A 368 3.80 -19.99 22.67
C PRO A 368 3.50 -20.05 21.17
N GLU A 369 2.74 -19.08 20.64
CA GLU A 369 2.45 -18.97 19.20
C GLU A 369 3.73 -18.62 18.42
N LEU A 370 4.57 -17.75 18.97
CA LEU A 370 5.87 -17.44 18.37
C LEU A 370 6.80 -18.66 18.34
N ALA A 371 6.83 -19.48 19.39
CA ALA A 371 7.58 -20.75 19.41
C ALA A 371 7.09 -21.72 18.33
N ARG A 372 5.76 -21.84 18.14
CA ARG A 372 5.15 -22.60 17.05
C ARG A 372 5.59 -22.08 15.67
N GLN A 373 5.56 -20.76 15.45
CA GLN A 373 5.98 -20.13 14.20
C GLN A 373 7.49 -20.30 13.94
N ILE A 374 8.34 -20.23 14.96
CA ILE A 374 9.79 -20.49 14.83
C ILE A 374 10.02 -21.92 14.32
N LYS A 375 9.37 -22.93 14.91
CA LYS A 375 9.44 -24.31 14.42
C LYS A 375 8.97 -24.43 12.97
N GLU A 376 7.77 -23.94 12.67
CA GLU A 376 7.16 -24.00 11.34
C GLU A 376 8.11 -23.42 10.26
N VAL A 377 8.68 -22.24 10.50
CA VAL A 377 9.62 -21.61 9.56
C VAL A 377 10.95 -22.38 9.45
N VAL A 378 11.52 -22.86 10.55
CA VAL A 378 12.78 -23.63 10.52
C VAL A 378 12.61 -24.94 9.76
N ILE A 379 11.56 -25.71 10.05
CA ILE A 379 11.25 -27.00 9.43
C ILE A 379 11.12 -26.83 7.90
N GLU A 380 10.41 -25.80 7.45
CA GLU A 380 10.20 -25.55 6.02
C GLU A 380 11.45 -25.01 5.31
N VAL A 381 12.32 -24.27 6.01
CA VAL A 381 13.63 -23.83 5.47
C VAL A 381 14.61 -25.00 5.35
N GLN A 382 14.61 -25.94 6.31
CA GLN A 382 15.35 -27.20 6.24
C GLN A 382 14.85 -28.07 5.08
N LYS A 383 13.53 -28.28 4.95
CA LYS A 383 12.92 -28.99 3.79
C LYS A 383 13.24 -28.35 2.44
N ALA A 384 13.43 -27.03 2.41
CA ALA A 384 13.88 -26.32 1.21
C ALA A 384 15.40 -26.47 0.91
N GLY A 385 16.13 -27.28 1.68
CA GLY A 385 17.52 -27.62 1.44
C GLY A 385 18.53 -26.58 1.96
N LEU A 386 18.13 -25.67 2.85
CA LEU A 386 19.04 -24.76 3.55
C LEU A 386 19.35 -25.27 4.96
N ILE A 387 20.59 -25.07 5.40
CA ILE A 387 21.08 -25.55 6.70
C ILE A 387 20.92 -24.40 7.70
N VAL A 388 19.92 -24.48 8.56
CA VAL A 388 19.68 -23.49 9.63
C VAL A 388 20.59 -23.82 10.81
N VAL A 389 21.51 -22.91 11.15
CA VAL A 389 22.44 -23.08 12.29
C VAL A 389 22.12 -22.17 13.49
N GLY A 390 21.23 -21.19 13.32
CA GLY A 390 20.85 -20.29 14.40
C GLY A 390 19.66 -19.39 14.10
N THR A 391 19.13 -18.75 15.13
CA THR A 391 18.08 -17.73 15.03
C THR A 391 18.51 -16.45 15.75
N VAL A 392 18.03 -15.27 15.32
CA VAL A 392 18.40 -13.99 15.95
C VAL A 392 17.17 -13.19 16.37
N CYS A 393 17.02 -13.13 17.70
CA CYS A 393 16.03 -12.44 18.52
C CYS A 393 16.22 -10.95 18.80
N ASP A 394 15.14 -10.20 19.06
CA ASP A 394 15.16 -9.05 19.97
C ASP A 394 15.01 -9.55 21.44
N GLN A 395 15.29 -8.71 22.44
CA GLN A 395 15.23 -9.07 23.88
C GLN A 395 13.85 -8.89 24.56
N GLY A 396 12.78 -8.72 23.78
CA GLY A 396 11.40 -8.59 24.23
C GLY A 396 10.91 -9.76 25.09
N THR A 397 9.83 -9.52 25.85
CA THR A 397 9.29 -10.52 26.79
C THR A 397 8.84 -11.80 26.10
N ASN A 398 8.11 -11.67 24.99
CA ASN A 398 7.51 -12.79 24.29
C ASN A 398 8.57 -13.56 23.47
N ASN A 399 9.54 -12.83 22.93
CA ASN A 399 10.75 -13.34 22.30
C ASN A 399 11.56 -14.23 23.25
N ARG A 400 11.86 -13.74 24.47
CA ARG A 400 12.49 -14.55 25.54
C ARG A 400 11.62 -15.74 25.98
N GLN A 401 10.29 -15.57 26.07
CA GLN A 401 9.38 -16.66 26.41
C GLN A 401 9.40 -17.78 25.36
N ALA A 402 9.39 -17.44 24.07
CA ALA A 402 9.44 -18.41 22.98
C ALA A 402 10.74 -19.23 22.99
N ILE A 403 11.89 -18.57 23.16
CA ILE A 403 13.19 -19.25 23.28
C ILE A 403 13.22 -20.18 24.50
N ASN A 404 12.76 -19.73 25.68
CA ASN A 404 12.73 -20.56 26.88
C ASN A 404 11.84 -21.80 26.72
N LEU A 405 10.70 -21.70 26.03
CA LEU A 405 9.82 -22.84 25.75
C LEU A 405 10.54 -23.89 24.87
N LEU A 406 11.19 -23.45 23.81
CA LEU A 406 11.92 -24.33 22.88
C LEU A 406 13.16 -24.99 23.53
N ILE A 407 13.85 -24.26 24.43
CA ILE A 407 14.98 -24.80 25.22
C ILE A 407 14.48 -25.85 26.23
N ASN A 408 13.37 -25.60 26.93
CA ASN A 408 12.79 -26.56 27.88
C ASN A 408 12.33 -27.86 27.18
N GLU A 409 11.72 -27.74 26.01
CA GLU A 409 11.33 -28.88 25.18
C GLU A 409 12.55 -29.67 24.68
N THR A 410 13.57 -28.96 24.19
CA THR A 410 14.86 -29.55 23.77
C THR A 410 15.55 -30.29 24.91
N ARG A 411 15.54 -29.73 26.13
CA ARG A 411 16.03 -30.42 27.34
C ARG A 411 15.23 -31.69 27.62
N GLY A 412 13.91 -31.67 27.42
CA GLY A 412 13.06 -32.85 27.51
C GLY A 412 13.31 -33.89 26.42
N GLU A 413 13.85 -33.53 25.26
CA GLU A 413 14.33 -34.48 24.24
C GLU A 413 15.67 -35.11 24.64
N TYR A 414 16.68 -34.33 25.01
CA TYR A 414 17.98 -34.85 25.45
C TYR A 414 17.83 -35.84 26.63
N LEU A 415 17.03 -35.48 27.65
CA LEU A 415 16.77 -36.36 28.79
C LEU A 415 16.07 -37.67 28.41
N ARG A 416 15.20 -37.68 27.39
CA ARG A 416 14.58 -38.91 26.86
C ARG A 416 15.54 -39.78 26.03
N ARG A 417 16.65 -39.21 25.54
CA ARG A 417 17.73 -39.92 24.83
C ARG A 417 18.86 -40.40 25.76
N GLY A 418 18.82 -40.04 27.05
CA GLY A 418 19.92 -40.25 28.00
C GLY A 418 21.11 -39.30 27.78
N GLU A 419 20.93 -38.25 26.99
CA GLU A 419 21.97 -37.29 26.62
C GLU A 419 22.04 -36.10 27.59
N GLN A 420 23.23 -35.50 27.74
CA GLN A 420 23.42 -34.30 28.55
C GLN A 420 22.90 -33.03 27.83
N PRO A 421 21.93 -32.28 28.42
CA PRO A 421 21.34 -31.11 27.76
C PRO A 421 22.31 -29.96 27.53
N LYS A 422 22.33 -29.41 26.31
CA LYS A 422 23.15 -28.25 25.92
C LYS A 422 22.38 -26.95 26.12
N GLU A 423 22.77 -26.12 27.11
CA GLU A 423 21.96 -24.98 27.57
C GLU A 423 21.64 -23.90 26.50
N ASN A 424 22.48 -23.75 25.46
CA ASN A 424 22.33 -22.73 24.40
C ASN A 424 21.92 -23.32 23.04
N VAL A 425 21.27 -24.48 23.00
CA VAL A 425 20.88 -25.18 21.76
C VAL A 425 19.39 -25.56 21.79
N ILE A 426 18.69 -25.28 20.69
CA ILE A 426 17.36 -25.81 20.40
C ILE A 426 17.50 -26.95 19.37
N LEU A 427 16.80 -28.07 19.55
CA LEU A 427 16.68 -29.12 18.53
C LEU A 427 15.42 -28.90 17.68
N ILE A 428 15.58 -28.93 16.35
CA ILE A 428 14.45 -28.96 15.39
C ILE A 428 14.82 -29.88 14.23
N ASN A 429 14.06 -30.97 14.03
CA ASN A 429 14.39 -32.08 13.12
C ASN A 429 15.83 -32.59 13.33
N ASP A 430 16.19 -32.90 14.59
CA ASP A 430 17.52 -33.38 15.03
C ASP A 430 18.71 -32.44 14.72
N ASN A 431 18.45 -31.25 14.19
CA ASN A 431 19.48 -30.24 13.93
C ASN A 431 19.60 -29.29 15.13
N GLU A 432 20.85 -29.08 15.55
CA GLU A 432 21.21 -28.11 16.61
C GLU A 432 21.16 -26.68 16.09
N ILE A 433 20.33 -25.84 16.70
CA ILE A 433 20.12 -24.44 16.30
C ILE A 433 20.38 -23.53 17.49
N VAL A 434 21.27 -22.56 17.34
CA VAL A 434 21.64 -21.62 18.40
C VAL A 434 20.74 -20.38 18.38
N PRO A 435 19.92 -20.12 19.42
CA PRO A 435 19.18 -18.86 19.55
C PRO A 435 20.09 -17.75 20.11
N LEU A 436 20.17 -16.63 19.40
CA LEU A 436 20.98 -15.46 19.75
C LEU A 436 20.11 -14.22 19.95
N TYR A 437 20.57 -13.23 20.73
CA TYR A 437 19.92 -11.92 20.83
C TYR A 437 20.73 -10.86 20.07
N ASP A 438 20.05 -9.96 19.37
CA ASP A 438 20.64 -8.97 18.48
C ASP A 438 21.55 -7.97 19.24
N PRO A 439 22.87 -7.94 18.97
CA PRO A 439 23.79 -7.06 19.70
C PRO A 439 23.48 -5.55 19.60
N PRO A 440 23.02 -5.01 18.46
CA PRO A 440 22.45 -3.65 18.37
C PRO A 440 21.31 -3.40 19.39
N HIS A 441 20.40 -4.36 19.58
CA HIS A 441 19.36 -4.29 20.62
C HIS A 441 19.90 -4.45 22.04
N LEU A 442 20.96 -5.23 22.26
CA LEU A 442 21.59 -5.37 23.57
C LEU A 442 22.38 -4.12 24.00
N ILE A 443 23.15 -3.48 23.11
CA ILE A 443 23.76 -2.16 23.37
C ILE A 443 22.70 -1.11 23.66
N LYS A 444 21.59 -1.09 22.90
CA LYS A 444 20.44 -0.22 23.17
C LYS A 444 19.86 -0.47 24.57
N GLY A 445 19.81 -1.72 25.03
CA GLY A 445 19.40 -2.10 26.38
C GLY A 445 20.34 -1.60 27.49
N MET A 446 21.66 -1.72 27.31
CA MET A 446 22.64 -1.21 28.28
C MET A 446 22.52 0.31 28.44
N ARG A 447 22.44 1.04 27.31
CA ARG A 447 22.22 2.49 27.30
C ARG A 447 20.89 2.86 27.98
N ASN A 448 19.81 2.15 27.67
CA ASN A 448 18.49 2.47 28.19
C ASN A 448 18.36 2.25 29.70
N ASN A 449 19.05 1.26 30.27
CA ASN A 449 19.10 1.07 31.73
C ASN A 449 20.00 2.10 32.42
N LEU A 450 21.17 2.40 31.84
CA LEU A 450 22.11 3.36 32.44
C LEU A 450 21.53 4.79 32.57
N ILE A 451 20.57 5.18 31.73
CA ILE A 451 19.86 6.48 31.86
C ILE A 451 19.16 6.64 33.22
N SER A 452 18.64 5.56 33.81
CA SER A 452 17.80 5.60 35.01
C SER A 452 18.38 4.85 36.22
N LYS A 453 19.54 4.21 36.06
CA LYS A 453 20.18 3.33 37.04
C LYS A 453 21.69 3.45 36.95
N ASN A 454 22.37 3.37 38.07
CA ASN A 454 23.82 3.18 38.08
C ASN A 454 24.16 1.72 37.76
N LEU A 455 25.38 1.44 37.31
CA LEU A 455 25.86 0.09 37.01
C LEU A 455 27.15 -0.18 37.76
N THR A 456 27.11 -1.09 38.72
CA THR A 456 28.31 -1.64 39.36
C THR A 456 28.82 -2.85 38.59
N PHE A 457 30.14 -3.01 38.51
CA PHE A 457 30.78 -4.13 37.82
C PHE A 457 32.17 -4.38 38.41
N LYS A 458 32.67 -5.62 38.34
CA LYS A 458 34.06 -5.92 38.70
C LYS A 458 34.94 -5.93 37.46
N LYS A 459 36.11 -5.29 37.55
CA LYS A 459 37.14 -5.26 36.52
C LYS A 459 38.50 -5.16 37.21
N ASP A 460 39.46 -5.99 36.79
CA ASP A 460 40.83 -6.01 37.34
C ASP A 460 40.89 -6.21 38.87
N GLY A 461 39.90 -6.95 39.42
CA GLY A 461 39.72 -7.18 40.86
C GLY A 461 38.87 -6.12 41.58
N GLU A 462 38.94 -4.87 41.11
CA GLU A 462 38.25 -3.70 41.67
C GLU A 462 36.73 -3.73 41.40
N LEU A 463 35.94 -3.13 42.31
CA LEU A 463 34.51 -2.88 42.12
C LEU A 463 34.30 -1.44 41.63
N LYS A 464 33.83 -1.27 40.40
CA LYS A 464 33.71 0.01 39.69
C LYS A 464 32.24 0.41 39.49
N THR A 465 31.94 1.70 39.49
CA THR A 465 30.57 2.25 39.43
C THR A 465 30.40 3.25 38.28
N ALA A 466 29.64 2.87 37.25
CA ALA A 466 29.26 3.76 36.16
C ALA A 466 27.94 4.50 36.42
N LYS A 467 27.91 5.81 36.13
CA LYS A 467 26.77 6.72 36.38
C LYS A 467 26.47 7.58 35.15
N TRP A 468 25.19 7.85 34.82
CA TRP A 468 24.84 8.73 33.68
C TRP A 468 25.25 10.20 33.89
N SER A 469 25.36 10.62 35.15
CA SER A 469 25.87 11.94 35.53
C SER A 469 27.26 12.24 34.95
N HIS A 470 28.14 11.23 34.83
CA HIS A 470 29.49 11.40 34.28
C HIS A 470 29.46 11.73 32.78
N LEU A 471 28.49 11.18 32.04
CA LEU A 471 28.26 11.53 30.63
C LEU A 471 27.62 12.92 30.48
N LEU A 472 26.76 13.33 31.41
CA LEU A 472 26.24 14.71 31.47
C LEU A 472 27.35 15.72 31.75
N ALA A 473 28.27 15.42 32.68
CA ALA A 473 29.45 16.24 32.96
C ALA A 473 30.37 16.36 31.73
N LEU A 474 30.76 15.23 31.13
CA LEU A 474 31.56 15.24 29.89
C LEU A 474 30.90 16.03 28.75
N ASN A 475 29.56 16.03 28.65
CA ASN A 475 28.85 16.80 27.63
C ASN A 475 28.84 18.32 27.91
N LYS A 476 29.06 18.77 29.16
CA LYS A 476 29.29 20.20 29.49
C LYS A 476 30.66 20.68 28.98
N GLU A 477 31.69 19.85 29.11
CA GLU A 477 33.06 20.17 28.66
C GLU A 477 33.26 19.98 27.15
N ASN A 478 32.41 19.16 26.52
CA ASN A 478 32.47 18.85 25.08
C ASN A 478 32.51 20.05 24.10
N PRO A 479 31.97 21.26 24.36
CA PRO A 479 32.17 22.44 23.51
C PRO A 479 33.64 22.81 23.25
N GLY A 480 34.55 22.42 24.15
CA GLY A 480 36.00 22.56 23.98
C GLY A 480 36.45 24.01 23.81
N TYR A 481 37.18 24.30 22.74
CA TYR A 481 37.84 25.59 22.53
C TYR A 481 37.31 26.28 21.27
N LYS A 482 36.77 27.51 21.40
CA LYS A 482 36.28 28.35 20.28
C LYS A 482 35.37 27.61 19.27
N GLY A 483 34.57 26.64 19.75
CA GLY A 483 33.66 25.82 18.94
C GLY A 483 34.24 24.49 18.46
N PHE A 484 35.55 24.25 18.59
CA PHE A 484 36.17 22.94 18.37
C PHE A 484 35.84 22.00 19.53
N ARG A 485 34.92 21.06 19.28
CA ARG A 485 34.46 20.07 20.27
C ARG A 485 35.47 18.94 20.45
N LEU A 486 35.67 18.49 21.69
CA LEU A 486 36.48 17.29 21.98
C LEU A 486 35.87 16.03 21.34
N ILE A 487 34.54 15.93 21.35
CA ILE A 487 33.79 14.80 20.81
C ILE A 487 32.70 15.34 19.85
N PRO A 488 33.04 15.69 18.59
CA PRO A 488 32.09 16.29 17.63
C PRO A 488 30.87 15.41 17.34
N LYS A 489 30.98 14.10 17.60
CA LYS A 489 29.91 13.10 17.44
C LYS A 489 28.92 13.07 18.62
N LEU A 490 29.29 13.59 19.79
CA LEU A 490 28.44 13.68 20.97
C LEU A 490 27.66 15.01 20.90
N THR A 491 26.36 14.95 21.19
CA THR A 491 25.44 16.09 21.15
C THR A 491 24.33 15.90 22.19
N GLU A 492 23.58 16.96 22.51
CA GLU A 492 22.45 16.86 23.45
C GLU A 492 21.49 15.69 23.16
N SER A 493 21.21 15.40 21.88
CA SER A 493 20.33 14.28 21.47
C SER A 493 20.87 12.88 21.80
N HIS A 494 22.10 12.78 22.31
CA HIS A 494 22.69 11.56 22.86
C HIS A 494 22.52 11.47 24.39
N VAL A 495 22.41 12.61 25.09
CA VAL A 495 22.60 12.68 26.56
C VAL A 495 21.38 13.22 27.32
N ASN A 496 20.74 14.31 26.84
CA ASN A 496 19.50 14.83 27.42
C ASN A 496 18.33 13.86 27.05
N PRO A 497 17.62 13.26 28.03
CA PRO A 497 16.54 12.29 27.77
C PRO A 497 15.35 12.81 26.96
N GLU A 498 15.00 14.09 27.06
CA GLU A 498 13.91 14.77 26.34
C GLU A 498 14.26 14.90 24.85
N LYS A 499 15.51 15.28 24.56
CA LYS A 499 16.06 15.43 23.21
C LYS A 499 16.51 14.09 22.60
N MET A 500 16.45 12.99 23.35
CA MET A 500 17.01 11.69 22.97
C MET A 500 16.01 10.79 22.24
N ASN A 501 16.37 10.36 21.03
CA ASN A 501 15.70 9.23 20.39
C ASN A 501 16.16 7.90 21.03
N LYS A 502 15.45 7.47 22.09
CA LYS A 502 15.70 6.22 22.85
C LYS A 502 15.66 4.94 21.99
N MET A 503 15.07 4.96 20.80
CA MET A 503 15.04 3.81 19.86
C MET A 503 16.27 3.74 18.93
N LYS A 504 16.99 4.86 18.72
CA LYS A 504 18.05 4.97 17.70
C LYS A 504 19.36 4.37 18.21
N VAL A 505 19.66 3.13 17.78
CA VAL A 505 20.87 2.38 18.19
C VAL A 505 22.16 3.17 17.90
N LYS A 506 22.22 3.88 16.77
CA LYS A 506 23.38 4.72 16.39
C LYS A 506 23.87 5.60 17.55
N TYR A 507 22.96 6.22 18.32
CA TYR A 507 23.34 7.08 19.44
C TYR A 507 23.93 6.27 20.61
N ALA A 508 23.38 5.10 20.94
CA ALA A 508 23.97 4.22 21.95
C ALA A 508 25.39 3.77 21.58
N THR A 509 25.62 3.41 20.32
CA THR A 509 26.96 3.04 19.81
C THR A 509 27.93 4.23 19.67
N GLN A 510 27.43 5.46 19.69
CA GLN A 510 28.28 6.66 19.73
C GLN A 510 28.68 7.03 21.16
N ILE A 511 27.81 6.75 22.14
CA ILE A 511 28.05 6.97 23.58
C ILE A 511 29.08 5.97 24.11
N PHE A 512 28.84 4.66 23.90
CA PHE A 512 29.79 3.59 24.22
C PHE A 512 30.85 3.44 23.12
N SER A 513 31.59 4.52 22.83
CA SER A 513 32.69 4.49 21.87
C SER A 513 34.02 4.84 22.54
N ARG A 514 35.11 4.23 22.05
CA ARG A 514 36.48 4.49 22.55
C ARG A 514 36.82 5.98 22.63
N THR A 515 36.30 6.81 21.72
CA THR A 515 36.51 8.27 21.74
C THR A 515 35.86 8.94 22.96
N VAL A 516 34.65 8.52 23.36
CA VAL A 516 33.98 9.04 24.56
C VAL A 516 34.73 8.58 25.81
N ALA A 517 35.06 7.29 25.90
CA ALA A 517 35.83 6.72 27.01
C ALA A 517 37.19 7.42 27.21
N ALA A 518 37.99 7.57 26.14
CA ALA A 518 39.33 8.16 26.23
C ALA A 518 39.30 9.63 26.69
N ASN A 519 38.35 10.44 26.19
CA ASN A 519 38.20 11.83 26.64
C ASN A 519 37.66 11.92 28.08
N MET A 520 36.77 11.00 28.48
CA MET A 520 36.26 10.92 29.86
C MET A 520 37.36 10.60 30.86
N GLY A 521 38.22 9.62 30.55
CA GLY A 521 39.40 9.28 31.35
C GLY A 521 40.40 10.44 31.41
N TYR A 522 40.80 10.98 30.26
CA TYR A 522 41.77 12.08 30.18
C TYR A 522 41.35 13.33 30.98
N LEU A 523 40.08 13.74 30.91
CA LEU A 523 39.60 14.89 31.68
C LEU A 523 39.54 14.59 33.19
N ALA A 524 39.36 13.33 33.59
CA ALA A 524 39.48 12.92 34.99
C ALA A 524 40.94 12.85 35.46
N ASP A 525 41.88 12.41 34.60
CA ASP A 525 43.33 12.48 34.86
C ASP A 525 43.84 13.93 35.00
N LYS A 526 43.14 14.90 34.41
CA LYS A 526 43.43 16.34 34.54
C LYS A 526 42.59 17.05 35.61
N GLY A 527 41.82 16.33 36.42
CA GLY A 527 40.99 16.91 37.50
C GLY A 527 39.82 17.78 37.04
N ILE A 528 39.54 17.84 35.73
CA ILE A 528 38.42 18.60 35.13
C ILE A 528 37.10 17.83 35.34
N LEU A 529 37.16 16.50 35.35
CA LEU A 529 36.05 15.62 35.76
C LEU A 529 36.40 14.89 37.06
N PRO A 530 35.41 14.51 37.89
CA PRO A 530 35.64 13.66 39.05
C PRO A 530 36.33 12.35 38.69
N LEU A 531 37.20 11.83 39.57
CA LEU A 531 37.94 10.58 39.35
C LEU A 531 37.02 9.37 39.09
N GLU A 532 35.81 9.35 39.67
CA GLU A 532 34.75 8.35 39.39
C GLU A 532 34.36 8.26 37.89
N CYS A 533 34.67 9.28 37.07
CA CYS A 533 34.43 9.22 35.63
C CYS A 533 35.33 8.16 34.96
N LYS A 534 36.45 7.76 35.57
CA LYS A 534 37.30 6.66 35.09
C LYS A 534 36.55 5.33 35.03
N ASP A 535 35.73 5.02 36.03
CA ASP A 535 34.90 3.80 36.05
C ASP A 535 33.90 3.77 34.88
N THR A 536 33.35 4.93 34.55
CA THR A 536 32.41 5.06 33.41
C THR A 536 33.16 4.98 32.08
N ALA A 537 34.37 5.54 32.00
CA ALA A 537 35.26 5.37 30.85
C ALA A 537 35.64 3.90 30.63
N ASP A 538 35.99 3.17 31.69
CA ASP A 538 36.33 1.74 31.69
C ASP A 538 35.15 0.91 31.15
N LEU A 539 33.94 1.13 31.67
CA LEU A 539 32.72 0.49 31.14
C LEU A 539 32.48 0.83 29.66
N PHE A 540 32.65 2.09 29.25
CA PHE A 540 32.34 2.52 27.89
C PHE A 540 33.36 1.95 26.89
N LEU A 541 34.62 1.80 27.31
CA LEU A 541 35.66 1.13 26.52
C LEU A 541 35.41 -0.38 26.43
N PHE A 542 34.99 -1.02 27.52
CA PHE A 542 34.57 -2.41 27.53
C PHE A 542 33.39 -2.66 26.57
N LEU A 543 32.35 -1.84 26.62
CA LEU A 543 31.18 -1.96 25.74
C LEU A 543 31.50 -1.64 24.26
N ASP A 544 32.44 -0.73 23.97
CA ASP A 544 32.99 -0.50 22.62
C ASP A 544 33.64 -1.79 22.08
N HIS A 545 34.43 -2.51 22.89
CA HIS A 545 35.09 -3.75 22.48
C HIS A 545 34.09 -4.91 22.36
N VAL A 546 33.16 -5.07 23.32
CA VAL A 546 32.10 -6.10 23.26
C VAL A 546 31.28 -5.95 22.00
N PHE A 547 30.81 -4.74 21.68
CA PHE A 547 29.98 -4.50 20.50
C PHE A 547 30.74 -4.67 19.18
N ASP A 548 31.99 -4.19 19.11
CA ASP A 548 32.80 -4.38 17.91
C ASP A 548 33.08 -5.87 17.66
N SER A 549 33.37 -6.65 18.72
CA SER A 549 33.63 -8.11 18.65
C SER A 549 32.49 -8.95 18.05
N VAL A 550 31.28 -8.39 17.94
CA VAL A 550 30.10 -9.03 17.33
C VAL A 550 29.51 -8.23 16.16
N ASN A 551 30.18 -7.15 15.72
CA ASN A 551 29.78 -6.29 14.60
C ASN A 551 30.97 -5.91 13.69
N GLY A 552 31.91 -6.85 13.56
CA GLY A 552 33.01 -6.84 12.60
C GLY A 552 32.52 -6.81 11.14
N SER A 553 33.26 -6.15 10.24
CA SER A 553 32.88 -6.04 8.84
C SER A 553 34.05 -5.71 7.92
N TYR A 554 34.03 -6.26 6.71
CA TYR A 554 35.01 -6.12 5.63
C TYR A 554 35.64 -4.72 5.45
N ARG A 555 34.87 -3.64 5.71
CA ARG A 555 35.19 -2.24 5.38
C ARG A 555 35.74 -1.38 6.54
N LYS A 556 36.03 -1.92 7.73
CA LYS A 556 36.62 -1.15 8.85
C LYS A 556 38.16 -1.36 8.94
N ASN A 557 38.89 -0.40 9.52
CA ASN A 557 40.35 -0.48 9.70
C ASN A 557 40.72 -1.59 10.71
N ARG A 558 41.03 -2.78 10.19
CA ARG A 558 41.27 -4.01 10.97
C ARG A 558 42.49 -3.88 11.90
N PHE A 559 43.58 -3.30 11.40
CA PHE A 559 44.84 -3.12 12.13
C PHE A 559 44.68 -2.34 13.45
N ALA A 560 43.83 -1.30 13.46
CA ALA A 560 43.62 -0.45 14.64
C ALA A 560 42.58 -1.02 15.65
N LYS A 561 41.82 -2.04 15.27
CA LYS A 561 40.80 -2.71 16.10
C LYS A 561 40.64 -4.17 15.66
N PRO A 562 41.42 -5.11 16.20
CA PRO A 562 41.39 -6.53 15.80
C PRO A 562 40.01 -7.20 15.93
N LEU A 563 39.23 -6.84 16.96
CA LEU A 563 37.86 -7.32 17.19
C LEU A 563 36.84 -6.90 16.10
N LEU A 564 37.26 -6.12 15.10
CA LEU A 564 36.43 -5.78 13.92
C LEU A 564 36.69 -6.66 12.69
N GLY A 565 37.63 -7.60 12.79
CA GLY A 565 37.86 -8.63 11.78
C GLY A 565 36.78 -9.72 11.76
N PRO A 566 37.02 -10.80 10.99
CA PRO A 566 36.30 -12.04 11.16
C PRO A 566 36.80 -12.79 12.41
N VAL A 567 35.97 -13.69 12.93
CA VAL A 567 36.40 -14.70 13.89
C VAL A 567 37.17 -15.78 13.14
N THR A 568 38.40 -16.05 13.57
CA THR A 568 39.25 -17.16 13.13
C THR A 568 39.91 -17.83 14.34
N PRO A 569 40.50 -19.04 14.21
CA PRO A 569 41.12 -19.75 15.35
C PRO A 569 42.20 -18.93 16.08
N ILE A 570 42.99 -18.16 15.32
CA ILE A 570 44.05 -17.27 15.83
C ILE A 570 43.55 -15.88 16.27
N SER A 571 42.26 -15.57 16.12
CA SER A 571 41.73 -14.23 16.41
C SER A 571 41.47 -14.03 17.91
N PRO A 572 41.62 -12.81 18.45
CA PRO A 572 41.49 -12.56 19.90
C PRO A 572 40.07 -12.76 20.45
N HIS A 573 39.07 -12.99 19.59
CA HIS A 573 37.66 -13.13 19.97
C HIS A 573 37.41 -14.23 21.01
N LYS A 574 37.92 -15.47 20.82
CA LYS A 574 37.65 -16.59 21.74
C LYS A 574 38.19 -16.29 23.17
N LYS A 575 39.37 -15.66 23.29
CA LYS A 575 39.94 -15.19 24.56
C LYS A 575 39.11 -14.05 25.16
N PHE A 576 38.91 -12.97 24.40
CA PHE A 576 38.20 -11.77 24.85
C PHE A 576 36.77 -12.06 25.34
N TRP A 577 36.04 -13.00 24.72
CA TRP A 577 34.70 -13.36 25.20
C TRP A 577 34.72 -14.09 26.55
N THR A 578 35.78 -14.84 26.86
CA THR A 578 35.91 -15.51 28.17
C THR A 578 36.06 -14.47 29.28
N GLU A 579 36.94 -13.49 29.08
CA GLU A 579 37.13 -12.34 29.97
C GLU A 579 35.84 -11.49 30.06
N ALA A 580 35.25 -11.14 28.92
CA ALA A 580 34.04 -10.32 28.88
C ALA A 580 32.83 -10.97 29.56
N LYS A 581 32.70 -12.30 29.49
CA LYS A 581 31.65 -13.04 30.23
C LYS A 581 31.82 -12.94 31.73
N GLN A 582 33.05 -12.92 32.26
CA GLN A 582 33.30 -12.75 33.70
C GLN A 582 32.86 -11.34 34.16
N ILE A 583 33.29 -10.30 33.42
CA ILE A 583 32.90 -8.91 33.70
C ILE A 583 31.37 -8.76 33.59
N LEU A 584 30.73 -9.26 32.53
CA LEU A 584 29.28 -9.24 32.36
C LEU A 584 28.53 -9.96 33.49
N LYS A 585 29.01 -11.13 33.95
CA LYS A 585 28.38 -11.87 35.08
C LYS A 585 28.50 -11.12 36.41
N SER A 586 29.46 -10.20 36.56
CA SER A 586 29.60 -9.34 37.75
C SER A 586 28.71 -8.09 37.75
N MET A 587 28.07 -7.77 36.62
CA MET A 587 27.32 -6.52 36.45
C MET A 587 26.00 -6.52 37.24
N GLN A 588 25.74 -5.44 38.00
CA GLN A 588 24.49 -5.21 38.71
C GLN A 588 24.00 -3.77 38.49
N PHE A 589 22.75 -3.61 38.05
CA PHE A 589 22.12 -2.29 37.97
C PHE A 589 21.50 -1.92 39.32
N ILE A 590 21.75 -0.69 39.77
CA ILE A 590 21.26 -0.16 41.05
C ILE A 590 20.34 1.03 40.76
N THR A 591 19.13 1.02 41.31
CA THR A 591 18.17 2.12 41.18
C THR A 591 18.61 3.36 41.97
N SER A 592 17.96 4.51 41.73
CA SER A 592 18.09 5.69 42.59
C SER A 592 17.71 5.45 44.06
N THR A 593 16.94 4.39 44.34
CA THR A 593 16.57 3.92 45.69
C THR A 593 17.55 2.88 46.27
N GLY A 594 18.72 2.69 45.68
CA GLY A 594 19.75 1.76 46.16
C GLY A 594 19.46 0.27 45.94
N LYS A 595 18.33 -0.08 45.31
CA LYS A 595 17.93 -1.47 45.10
C LYS A 595 18.63 -2.06 43.87
N VAL A 596 19.21 -3.25 44.03
CA VAL A 596 19.73 -4.06 42.91
C VAL A 596 18.56 -4.59 42.07
N GLU A 597 18.63 -4.42 40.75
CA GLU A 597 17.60 -4.86 39.79
C GLU A 597 18.19 -5.76 38.70
N THR A 598 17.69 -7.00 38.62
CA THR A 598 18.09 -7.98 37.60
C THR A 598 17.51 -7.64 36.22
N VAL A 599 18.30 -6.99 35.36
CA VAL A 599 17.87 -6.65 33.99
C VAL A 599 18.17 -7.79 33.00
N PRO A 600 17.27 -8.08 32.03
CA PRO A 600 17.48 -9.18 31.08
C PRO A 600 18.66 -8.95 30.13
N THR A 601 19.05 -7.70 29.88
CA THR A 601 20.10 -7.36 28.91
C THR A 601 21.46 -7.97 29.27
N ILE A 602 21.80 -8.07 30.57
CA ILE A 602 23.06 -8.68 31.01
C ILE A 602 23.06 -10.19 30.75
N LYS A 603 21.99 -10.89 31.17
CA LYS A 603 21.84 -12.34 30.90
C LYS A 603 21.85 -12.62 29.39
N ASN A 604 21.15 -11.81 28.60
CA ASN A 604 21.09 -11.98 27.15
C ASN A 604 22.42 -11.66 26.45
N TRP A 605 23.27 -10.79 27.00
CA TRP A 605 24.65 -10.60 26.54
C TRP A 605 25.50 -11.86 26.74
N VAL A 606 25.51 -12.40 27.96
CA VAL A 606 26.25 -13.64 28.29
C VAL A 606 25.77 -14.79 27.40
N TRP A 607 24.46 -15.00 27.32
CA TRP A 607 23.82 -15.98 26.43
C TRP A 607 24.26 -15.83 24.97
N THR A 608 24.30 -14.62 24.44
CA THR A 608 24.68 -14.37 23.04
C THR A 608 26.17 -14.64 22.81
N LEU A 609 27.05 -14.29 23.75
CA LEU A 609 28.48 -14.60 23.63
C LEU A 609 28.72 -16.10 23.71
N ASP A 610 28.12 -16.81 24.67
CA ASP A 610 28.23 -18.26 24.80
C ASP A 610 27.62 -19.00 23.60
N GLY A 611 26.45 -18.57 23.11
CA GLY A 611 25.85 -19.06 21.87
C GLY A 611 26.75 -18.85 20.65
N ILE A 612 27.40 -17.69 20.51
CA ILE A 612 28.37 -17.46 19.42
C ILE A 612 29.56 -18.42 19.51
N GLN A 613 30.07 -18.73 20.72
CA GLN A 613 31.15 -19.71 20.89
C GLN A 613 30.71 -21.13 20.46
N VAL A 614 29.51 -21.57 20.87
CA VAL A 614 28.92 -22.85 20.44
C VAL A 614 28.74 -22.90 18.92
N LEU A 615 28.18 -21.82 18.34
CA LEU A 615 27.95 -21.72 16.89
C LEU A 615 29.26 -21.78 16.10
N ILE A 616 30.29 -21.04 16.50
CA ILE A 616 31.60 -21.07 15.84
C ILE A 616 32.24 -22.45 15.93
N ASN A 617 32.23 -23.09 17.10
CA ASN A 617 32.79 -24.44 17.26
C ASN A 617 32.00 -25.50 16.44
N ASN A 618 30.68 -25.37 16.32
CA ASN A 618 29.85 -26.22 15.44
C ASN A 618 30.14 -25.99 13.95
N LEU A 619 30.41 -24.75 13.53
CA LEU A 619 30.77 -24.42 12.14
C LEU A 619 32.19 -24.90 11.77
N GLU A 620 33.12 -24.79 12.71
CA GLU A 620 34.50 -25.26 12.60
C GLU A 620 34.55 -26.78 12.49
N SER A 621 33.86 -27.50 13.40
CA SER A 621 33.87 -28.97 13.45
C SER A 621 33.02 -29.68 12.38
N LYS A 622 31.80 -29.19 12.09
CA LYS A 622 30.87 -29.89 11.18
C LYS A 622 30.98 -29.46 9.72
N PHE A 623 31.57 -28.29 9.43
CA PHE A 623 31.61 -27.70 8.10
C PHE A 623 32.99 -27.16 7.68
N GLY A 624 34.03 -27.29 8.52
CA GLY A 624 35.38 -26.79 8.22
C GLY A 624 35.49 -25.26 8.13
N VAL A 625 34.52 -24.52 8.67
CA VAL A 625 34.44 -23.07 8.50
C VAL A 625 35.30 -22.34 9.54
N THR A 626 36.50 -21.95 9.15
CA THR A 626 37.49 -21.27 10.00
C THR A 626 37.44 -19.74 9.98
N SER A 627 36.47 -19.12 9.28
CA SER A 627 36.36 -17.65 9.16
C SER A 627 34.90 -17.18 9.07
N VAL A 628 34.44 -16.42 10.08
CA VAL A 628 33.03 -15.99 10.20
C VAL A 628 32.90 -14.50 10.53
N TRP A 629 32.00 -13.79 9.85
CA TRP A 629 31.73 -12.37 10.08
C TRP A 629 30.48 -12.17 10.95
N LEU A 630 30.66 -11.81 12.22
CA LEU A 630 29.56 -11.81 13.21
C LEU A 630 28.48 -10.74 12.98
N ARG A 631 28.74 -9.70 12.18
CA ARG A 631 27.69 -8.81 11.63
C ARG A 631 26.63 -9.57 10.80
N HIS A 632 26.87 -10.82 10.44
CA HIS A 632 25.84 -11.66 9.83
C HIS A 632 24.83 -12.17 10.87
N LEU A 633 25.19 -12.27 12.15
CA LEU A 633 24.33 -12.70 13.27
C LEU A 633 23.54 -11.53 13.89
N ASN A 634 23.02 -10.62 13.07
CA ASN A 634 22.26 -9.45 13.53
C ASN A 634 20.99 -9.19 12.69
N GLN A 635 20.08 -8.39 13.25
CA GLN A 635 18.77 -8.05 12.68
C GLN A 635 18.77 -6.82 11.75
N ASP A 636 19.92 -6.15 11.52
CA ASP A 636 20.06 -5.02 10.56
C ASP A 636 19.31 -5.26 9.22
N PRO A 637 19.34 -6.47 8.59
CA PRO A 637 18.62 -6.71 7.33
C PRO A 637 17.09 -6.68 7.45
N LEU A 638 16.56 -7.10 8.59
CA LEU A 638 15.13 -7.15 8.86
C LEU A 638 14.61 -5.75 9.26
N GLU A 639 15.35 -5.00 10.08
CA GLU A 639 15.05 -3.58 10.30
C GLU A 639 15.15 -2.75 8.99
N ASN A 640 16.12 -3.05 8.13
CA ASN A 640 16.21 -2.44 6.78
C ASN A 640 15.00 -2.79 5.91
N PHE A 641 14.47 -4.01 6.01
CA PHE A 641 13.25 -4.45 5.30
C PHE A 641 12.00 -3.72 5.83
N PHE A 642 11.86 -3.56 7.15
CA PHE A 642 10.79 -2.74 7.74
C PHE A 642 10.92 -1.26 7.35
N GLY A 643 12.15 -0.73 7.24
CA GLY A 643 12.43 0.59 6.69
C GLY A 643 11.97 0.71 5.23
N ALA A 644 12.21 -0.31 4.41
CA ALA A 644 11.75 -0.37 3.02
C ALA A 644 10.22 -0.41 2.93
N ILE A 645 9.54 -1.22 3.74
CA ILE A 645 8.06 -1.26 3.82
C ILE A 645 7.49 0.11 4.19
N ARG A 646 8.01 0.75 5.26
CA ARG A 646 7.60 2.09 5.71
C ARG A 646 7.95 3.21 4.71
N SER A 647 8.91 2.99 3.81
CA SER A 647 9.26 3.97 2.77
C SER A 647 8.19 4.12 1.70
N HIS A 648 7.48 3.04 1.38
CA HIS A 648 6.52 2.99 0.27
C HIS A 648 5.32 3.90 0.52
N GLY A 649 4.76 4.45 -0.56
CA GLY A 649 3.63 5.37 -0.47
C GLY A 649 3.98 6.74 0.14
N CYS A 650 5.19 7.25 -0.14
CA CYS A 650 5.70 8.54 0.36
C CYS A 650 5.92 8.58 1.89
N ARG A 651 6.71 7.63 2.45
CA ARG A 651 7.04 7.52 3.88
C ARG A 651 5.82 7.24 4.78
N ASN A 652 5.07 6.19 4.45
CA ASN A 652 3.98 5.70 5.29
C ASN A 652 4.52 5.00 6.54
N VAL A 653 4.80 5.78 7.60
CA VAL A 653 5.44 5.30 8.84
C VAL A 653 4.63 4.25 9.60
N ASN A 654 3.32 4.15 9.38
CA ASN A 654 2.44 3.17 10.01
C ASN A 654 1.43 2.58 9.00
N PRO A 655 1.85 1.57 8.20
CA PRO A 655 1.01 0.99 7.15
C PRO A 655 -0.12 0.12 7.70
N THR A 656 -1.23 0.02 6.96
CA THR A 656 -2.30 -0.96 7.22
C THR A 656 -1.90 -2.34 6.69
N CYS A 657 -2.64 -3.41 7.05
CA CYS A 657 -2.37 -4.77 6.56
C CYS A 657 -2.33 -4.85 5.01
N ASP A 658 -3.35 -4.31 4.31
CA ASP A 658 -3.35 -4.16 2.83
C ASP A 658 -2.07 -3.51 2.28
N GLN A 659 -1.56 -2.50 2.98
CA GLN A 659 -0.38 -1.74 2.56
C GLN A 659 0.91 -2.52 2.87
N PHE A 660 0.95 -3.25 3.98
CA PHE A 660 2.03 -4.18 4.33
C PHE A 660 2.14 -5.32 3.33
N GLU A 661 1.06 -6.07 3.04
CA GLU A 661 1.11 -7.19 2.08
C GLU A 661 1.53 -6.70 0.68
N SER A 662 0.96 -5.58 0.24
CA SER A 662 1.31 -4.98 -1.04
C SER A 662 2.75 -4.46 -1.07
N ALA A 663 3.33 -4.07 0.08
CA ALA A 663 4.74 -3.69 0.20
C ALA A 663 5.66 -4.92 0.21
N PHE A 664 5.37 -5.92 1.04
CA PHE A 664 6.08 -7.21 1.10
C PHE A 664 6.19 -7.83 -0.30
N ALA A 665 5.06 -7.99 -1.01
CA ALA A 665 5.04 -8.52 -2.37
C ALA A 665 5.80 -7.65 -3.38
N THR A 666 5.80 -6.32 -3.21
CA THR A 666 6.63 -5.43 -4.05
C THR A 666 8.11 -5.67 -3.82
N LEU A 667 8.54 -5.78 -2.57
CA LEU A 667 9.96 -5.99 -2.24
C LEU A 667 10.44 -7.36 -2.70
N THR A 668 9.63 -8.42 -2.58
CA THR A 668 9.99 -9.76 -3.06
C THR A 668 10.03 -9.87 -4.60
N ILE A 669 9.23 -9.07 -5.32
CA ILE A 669 9.38 -8.91 -6.79
C ILE A 669 10.67 -8.12 -7.11
N ASN A 670 10.95 -7.06 -6.37
CA ASN A 670 11.99 -6.09 -6.70
C ASN A 670 13.38 -6.46 -6.16
N ASN A 671 13.70 -7.74 -5.90
CA ASN A 671 14.96 -8.15 -5.25
C ASN A 671 15.28 -7.35 -3.97
N LEU A 672 14.27 -7.08 -3.14
CA LEU A 672 14.34 -6.24 -1.93
C LEU A 672 14.90 -4.81 -2.16
N SER A 673 15.05 -4.40 -3.42
CA SER A 673 15.68 -3.15 -3.83
C SER A 673 14.76 -1.97 -3.56
N SER A 674 15.16 -1.16 -2.59
CA SER A 674 14.46 0.04 -2.14
C SER A 674 15.43 1.23 -2.12
N VAL A 675 14.94 2.44 -2.45
CA VAL A 675 15.77 3.65 -2.41
C VAL A 675 16.11 3.96 -0.96
N HIS A 676 17.35 3.69 -0.57
CA HIS A 676 17.82 3.85 0.80
C HIS A 676 17.71 5.31 1.26
N THR A 677 17.24 5.52 2.50
CA THR A 677 17.17 6.84 3.12
C THR A 677 18.53 7.27 3.68
N GLN A 678 18.83 8.57 3.63
CA GLN A 678 19.99 9.16 4.33
C GLN A 678 19.85 9.13 5.87
N ALA A 679 18.62 8.91 6.38
CA ALA A 679 18.28 8.91 7.80
C ALA A 679 17.79 7.53 8.28
N LYS A 680 18.56 6.47 8.02
CA LYS A 680 18.32 5.14 8.64
C LYS A 680 18.63 5.16 10.15
N ASN A 681 17.97 4.29 10.90
CA ASN A 681 18.40 3.93 12.26
C ASN A 681 19.56 2.92 12.24
N CYS A 682 19.52 2.01 11.26
CA CYS A 682 20.38 0.85 11.08
C CYS A 682 21.42 1.12 9.98
N GLN A 683 22.47 0.31 9.91
CA GLN A 683 23.49 0.49 8.88
C GLN A 683 23.07 -0.16 7.54
N ASN A 684 23.85 0.04 6.48
CA ASN A 684 23.64 -0.78 5.29
C ASN A 684 24.14 -2.21 5.53
N ASP A 685 23.34 -3.19 5.12
CA ASP A 685 23.65 -4.61 5.27
C ASP A 685 24.41 -5.20 4.07
N PHE A 686 24.30 -4.56 2.89
CA PHE A 686 24.89 -4.99 1.62
C PHE A 686 24.44 -6.39 1.13
N CYS A 687 23.39 -6.97 1.72
CA CYS A 687 22.89 -8.30 1.34
C CYS A 687 22.05 -8.23 0.06
N GLU A 688 22.27 -9.16 -0.87
CA GLU A 688 21.42 -9.32 -2.06
C GLU A 688 20.17 -10.16 -1.74
N ALA A 689 19.10 -10.01 -2.52
CA ALA A 689 17.95 -10.90 -2.41
C ALA A 689 18.29 -12.29 -2.97
N LEU A 690 17.78 -13.35 -2.33
CA LEU A 690 18.08 -14.72 -2.76
C LEU A 690 17.57 -14.99 -4.19
N PHE A 691 16.44 -14.42 -4.60
CA PHE A 691 15.93 -14.40 -5.98
C PHE A 691 14.86 -13.31 -6.18
N SER A 692 14.49 -13.06 -7.45
CA SER A 692 13.26 -12.35 -7.82
C SER A 692 12.13 -13.37 -7.90
N LEU A 693 10.99 -13.15 -7.25
CA LEU A 693 9.80 -13.96 -7.51
C LEU A 693 9.47 -13.89 -9.01
N VAL A 694 9.46 -15.04 -9.69
CA VAL A 694 9.02 -15.14 -11.08
C VAL A 694 7.52 -15.46 -11.06
N LEU A 695 6.73 -14.62 -11.73
CA LEU A 695 5.30 -14.84 -11.84
C LEU A 695 5.04 -16.02 -12.79
N ASN A 696 4.71 -17.18 -12.26
CA ASN A 696 3.99 -18.21 -13.02
C ASN A 696 2.55 -17.72 -13.24
N GLU A 697 2.03 -17.84 -14.46
CA GLU A 697 0.66 -17.39 -14.77
C GLU A 697 -0.42 -18.38 -14.27
N ASN A 698 -0.02 -19.61 -13.94
CA ASN A 698 -0.86 -20.64 -13.34
C ASN A 698 -0.47 -20.86 -11.87
N VAL A 699 -1.33 -20.41 -10.95
CA VAL A 699 -1.33 -20.82 -9.53
C VAL A 699 -2.79 -21.06 -9.17
N GLU A 700 -3.15 -22.33 -8.97
CA GLU A 700 -4.51 -22.72 -8.62
C GLU A 700 -4.89 -22.18 -7.24
N HIS A 701 -6.18 -21.89 -7.06
CA HIS A 701 -6.68 -21.33 -5.81
C HIS A 701 -7.04 -22.44 -4.84
N GLU A 702 -6.02 -23.04 -4.22
CA GLU A 702 -6.19 -23.76 -2.96
C GLU A 702 -6.89 -22.84 -1.96
N ALA A 703 -8.13 -23.22 -1.61
CA ALA A 703 -9.03 -22.52 -0.71
C ALA A 703 -9.53 -23.48 0.38
N THR A 704 -8.59 -24.21 0.98
CA THR A 704 -8.83 -25.15 2.08
C THR A 704 -8.83 -24.43 3.43
N SER A 705 -9.92 -23.71 3.69
CA SER A 705 -10.34 -23.36 5.05
C SER A 705 -11.83 -23.69 5.18
N THR A 706 -12.14 -24.90 5.64
CA THR A 706 -13.49 -25.32 6.00
C THR A 706 -13.95 -24.52 7.21
N CYS A 707 -14.68 -23.44 6.97
CA CYS A 707 -15.29 -22.66 8.03
C CYS A 707 -16.54 -23.40 8.52
N THR A 708 -16.54 -23.88 9.76
CA THR A 708 -17.72 -24.42 10.43
C THR A 708 -18.64 -23.26 10.76
N VAL A 709 -19.50 -22.87 9.82
CA VAL A 709 -20.50 -21.82 10.04
C VAL A 709 -21.81 -22.45 10.49
N ASP A 710 -22.35 -21.95 11.59
CA ASP A 710 -23.69 -22.28 12.07
C ASP A 710 -24.73 -21.69 11.10
N PHE A 711 -25.17 -22.51 10.15
CA PHE A 711 -26.16 -22.12 9.14
C PHE A 711 -27.58 -22.04 9.72
N GLU A 712 -27.83 -22.71 10.85
CA GLU A 712 -29.13 -22.77 11.53
C GLU A 712 -29.40 -21.44 12.26
N SER A 713 -28.40 -20.88 12.93
CA SER A 713 -28.46 -19.51 13.50
C SER A 713 -28.77 -18.43 12.46
N ILE A 714 -28.37 -18.64 11.20
CA ILE A 714 -28.55 -17.68 10.10
C ILE A 714 -29.92 -17.84 9.43
N ILE A 715 -30.47 -19.05 9.36
CA ILE A 715 -31.86 -19.28 8.93
C ILE A 715 -32.84 -18.69 9.95
N ASN A 716 -32.55 -18.85 11.25
CA ASN A 716 -33.40 -18.42 12.35
C ASN A 716 -33.26 -16.93 12.72
N ILE A 717 -32.70 -16.08 11.83
CA ILE A 717 -32.66 -14.63 12.02
C ILE A 717 -34.09 -14.07 11.95
N ASN A 718 -34.61 -13.58 13.07
CA ASN A 718 -35.88 -12.88 13.11
C ASN A 718 -35.77 -11.54 12.36
N LEU A 719 -36.39 -11.45 11.19
CA LEU A 719 -36.34 -10.27 10.32
C LEU A 719 -37.38 -9.24 10.79
N GLU A 720 -36.92 -8.11 11.33
CA GLU A 720 -37.79 -6.98 11.68
C GLU A 720 -38.58 -6.50 10.45
N THR A 721 -39.91 -6.54 10.53
CA THR A 721 -40.82 -5.99 9.51
C THR A 721 -40.58 -4.49 9.31
N ILE A 722 -40.82 -3.97 8.09
CA ILE A 722 -40.72 -2.53 7.87
C ILE A 722 -41.75 -1.75 8.69
N GLU A 723 -42.92 -2.31 8.95
CA GLU A 723 -43.95 -1.73 9.83
C GLU A 723 -43.38 -1.35 11.22
N ASN A 724 -42.55 -2.21 11.81
CA ASN A 724 -41.84 -1.90 13.06
C ASN A 724 -40.81 -0.77 12.89
N LYS A 725 -40.18 -0.65 11.71
CA LYS A 725 -39.16 0.37 11.39
C LYS A 725 -39.77 1.71 10.93
N GLU A 726 -41.02 1.74 10.48
CA GLU A 726 -41.74 2.96 10.05
C GLU A 726 -41.94 3.93 11.21
N ASN A 727 -42.22 3.40 12.40
CA ASN A 727 -42.31 4.14 13.65
C ASN A 727 -41.01 4.88 14.04
N ASN A 728 -39.88 4.58 13.40
CA ASN A 728 -38.60 5.26 13.61
C ASN A 728 -38.09 5.95 12.32
N PRO A 729 -38.44 7.23 12.08
CA PRO A 729 -38.02 7.94 10.87
C PRO A 729 -36.49 8.07 10.75
N ARG A 730 -35.71 7.90 11.83
CA ARG A 730 -34.24 7.88 11.77
C ARG A 730 -33.69 6.61 11.11
N VAL A 731 -34.46 5.51 11.11
CA VAL A 731 -34.12 4.23 10.46
C VAL A 731 -34.70 4.20 9.03
N LEU A 732 -35.96 4.57 8.86
CA LEU A 732 -36.66 4.51 7.57
C LEU A 732 -36.04 5.46 6.52
N ALA A 733 -35.73 6.70 6.88
CA ALA A 733 -35.24 7.71 5.94
C ALA A 733 -33.90 7.34 5.25
N PRO A 734 -32.84 6.89 5.97
CA PRO A 734 -31.64 6.32 5.35
C PRO A 734 -31.93 5.14 4.43
N LEU A 735 -32.82 4.22 4.83
CA LEU A 735 -33.16 3.01 4.09
C LEU A 735 -33.86 3.35 2.75
N GLN A 736 -34.83 4.27 2.76
CA GLN A 736 -35.46 4.80 1.54
C GLN A 736 -34.43 5.41 0.57
N TYR A 737 -33.51 6.24 1.09
CA TYR A 737 -32.51 6.92 0.27
C TYR A 737 -31.46 5.94 -0.33
N ILE A 738 -31.04 4.94 0.46
CA ILE A 738 -30.13 3.88 0.00
C ILE A 738 -30.81 3.00 -1.05
N SER A 739 -32.08 2.63 -0.84
CA SER A 739 -32.88 1.86 -1.80
C SER A 739 -33.08 2.63 -3.12
N GLY A 740 -33.33 3.94 -3.06
CA GLY A 740 -33.36 4.81 -4.25
C GLY A 740 -32.02 4.90 -5.00
N TYR A 741 -30.90 4.87 -4.28
CA TYR A 741 -29.56 4.77 -4.88
C TYR A 741 -29.33 3.41 -5.55
N PHE A 742 -29.77 2.30 -4.94
CA PHE A 742 -29.72 0.97 -5.55
C PHE A 742 -30.58 0.90 -6.82
N LEU A 743 -31.85 1.32 -6.77
CA LEU A 743 -32.74 1.47 -7.92
C LEU A 743 -32.06 2.21 -9.08
N LYS A 744 -31.45 3.36 -8.80
CA LYS A 744 -30.74 4.17 -9.81
C LYS A 744 -29.61 3.39 -10.50
N LYS A 745 -28.93 2.47 -9.81
CA LYS A 745 -27.88 1.60 -10.39
C LYS A 745 -28.45 0.45 -11.21
N ILE A 746 -29.49 -0.25 -10.72
CA ILE A 746 -30.15 -1.34 -11.45
C ILE A 746 -30.78 -0.79 -12.74
N LYS A 747 -31.48 0.34 -12.66
CA LYS A 747 -32.10 1.03 -13.81
C LYS A 747 -31.08 1.49 -14.86
N THR A 748 -29.86 1.87 -14.42
CA THR A 748 -28.79 2.29 -15.35
C THR A 748 -28.15 1.09 -16.08
N ASN A 749 -27.99 -0.04 -15.39
CA ASN A 749 -27.12 -1.14 -15.82
C ASN A 749 -27.86 -2.43 -16.26
N VAL A 750 -29.12 -2.60 -15.85
CA VAL A 750 -29.91 -3.82 -16.11
C VAL A 750 -31.18 -3.51 -16.92
N PHE A 751 -32.08 -2.64 -16.42
CA PHE A 751 -33.33 -2.29 -17.12
C PHE A 751 -33.49 -0.78 -17.31
N LYS A 752 -33.36 -0.28 -18.54
CA LYS A 752 -33.59 1.16 -18.83
C LYS A 752 -35.06 1.47 -19.10
N ASN A 753 -35.65 0.75 -20.06
CA ASN A 753 -36.97 1.09 -20.62
C ASN A 753 -38.10 0.11 -20.28
N CYS A 754 -37.81 -1.06 -19.71
CA CYS A 754 -38.82 -2.07 -19.35
C CYS A 754 -39.94 -1.47 -18.48
N SER A 755 -41.20 -1.69 -18.86
CA SER A 755 -42.40 -1.27 -18.11
C SER A 755 -42.56 -2.08 -16.82
N VAL A 756 -42.55 -3.41 -16.91
CA VAL A 756 -42.73 -4.31 -15.75
C VAL A 756 -41.73 -3.98 -14.64
N CYS A 757 -40.43 -3.89 -14.93
CA CYS A 757 -39.44 -3.51 -13.93
C CYS A 757 -39.56 -2.06 -13.41
N LYS A 758 -40.24 -1.14 -14.12
CA LYS A 758 -40.55 0.18 -13.53
C LYS A 758 -41.64 0.01 -12.47
N ASN A 759 -42.68 -0.76 -12.76
CA ASN A 759 -43.79 -1.02 -11.83
C ASN A 759 -43.34 -1.84 -10.61
N ASP A 760 -42.48 -2.85 -10.80
CA ASP A 760 -41.96 -3.69 -9.71
C ASP A 760 -41.10 -2.87 -8.70
N PHE A 761 -40.35 -1.86 -9.17
CA PHE A 761 -39.26 -1.23 -8.42
C PHE A 761 -39.39 0.29 -8.15
N ILE A 762 -40.32 1.00 -8.78
CA ILE A 762 -40.52 2.45 -8.61
C ILE A 762 -41.89 2.69 -7.98
N ALA A 763 -41.95 3.48 -6.90
CA ALA A 763 -43.23 3.88 -6.33
C ALA A 763 -44.02 4.81 -7.27
N THR A 764 -45.34 4.74 -7.22
CA THR A 764 -46.26 5.70 -7.85
C THR A 764 -46.03 7.12 -7.31
N ASP A 765 -45.96 7.21 -5.98
CA ASP A 765 -45.94 8.44 -5.22
C ASP A 765 -44.54 8.73 -4.66
N GLN A 766 -44.24 10.01 -4.45
CA GLN A 766 -42.90 10.45 -4.08
C GLN A 766 -42.73 10.44 -2.57
N LEU A 767 -42.07 9.41 -2.04
CA LEU A 767 -41.77 9.24 -0.61
C LEU A 767 -41.25 10.54 0.04
N GLU A 768 -41.81 10.85 1.20
CA GLU A 768 -41.65 12.14 1.91
C GLU A 768 -40.19 12.54 2.12
N TYR A 769 -39.36 11.64 2.70
CA TYR A 769 -37.95 11.94 2.92
C TYR A 769 -37.16 12.16 1.62
N ILE A 770 -37.58 11.54 0.51
CA ILE A 770 -36.97 11.77 -0.80
C ILE A 770 -37.35 13.16 -1.31
N ASN A 771 -38.60 13.61 -1.09
CA ASN A 771 -39.04 14.98 -1.39
C ASN A 771 -38.20 16.02 -0.62
N TYR A 772 -38.03 15.86 0.70
CA TYR A 772 -37.14 16.69 1.54
C TYR A 772 -35.66 16.70 1.11
N ARG A 773 -35.24 15.76 0.25
CA ARG A 773 -33.86 15.61 -0.25
C ARG A 773 -33.69 16.06 -1.70
N GLU A 774 -34.73 16.54 -2.36
CA GLU A 774 -34.67 17.06 -3.74
C GLU A 774 -34.38 18.56 -3.77
N TYR A 775 -33.58 19.00 -4.74
CA TYR A 775 -33.25 20.41 -4.91
C TYR A 775 -34.22 21.08 -5.90
N ALA A 776 -34.97 22.06 -5.41
CA ALA A 776 -35.83 22.95 -6.21
C ALA A 776 -36.76 22.23 -7.20
N GLY A 777 -37.49 21.20 -6.71
CA GLY A 777 -38.51 20.47 -7.49
C GLY A 777 -37.98 19.60 -8.64
N ARG A 778 -36.65 19.45 -8.79
CA ARG A 778 -36.05 18.63 -9.85
C ARG A 778 -35.94 17.18 -9.41
N ARG A 779 -36.80 16.31 -9.96
CA ARG A 779 -36.80 14.84 -9.81
C ARG A 779 -35.48 14.21 -10.27
N TRP A 780 -34.51 14.19 -9.36
CA TRP A 780 -33.12 13.77 -9.56
C TRP A 780 -32.78 12.51 -8.73
N LEU A 781 -33.49 12.30 -7.64
CA LEU A 781 -33.48 11.04 -6.90
C LEU A 781 -34.38 10.01 -7.61
N CYS A 782 -34.39 8.77 -7.12
CA CYS A 782 -35.26 7.73 -7.65
C CYS A 782 -36.04 7.14 -6.48
N THR A 783 -37.36 7.21 -6.54
CA THR A 783 -38.24 6.70 -5.49
C THR A 783 -38.35 5.17 -5.60
N PRO A 784 -37.86 4.38 -4.63
CA PRO A 784 -38.03 2.93 -4.62
C PRO A 784 -39.48 2.54 -4.30
N SER A 785 -39.95 1.41 -4.83
CA SER A 785 -41.18 0.76 -4.36
C SER A 785 -40.99 0.17 -2.96
N TYR A 786 -42.08 0.01 -2.20
CA TYR A 786 -42.06 -0.56 -0.85
C TYR A 786 -41.35 -1.93 -0.80
N ASN A 787 -41.66 -2.80 -1.76
CA ASN A 787 -41.04 -4.13 -1.89
C ASN A 787 -39.52 -4.06 -2.06
N LEU A 788 -38.98 -3.06 -2.76
CA LEU A 788 -37.53 -2.84 -2.84
C LEU A 788 -36.96 -2.37 -1.50
N ILE A 789 -37.66 -1.51 -0.75
CA ILE A 789 -37.20 -1.06 0.57
C ILE A 789 -37.15 -2.27 1.53
N ASN A 790 -38.19 -3.12 1.52
CA ASN A 790 -38.26 -4.36 2.32
C ASN A 790 -37.14 -5.33 1.95
N LEU A 791 -36.93 -5.57 0.65
CA LEU A 791 -35.81 -6.37 0.15
C LEU A 791 -34.45 -5.86 0.65
N ILE A 792 -34.22 -4.54 0.66
CA ILE A 792 -32.97 -3.95 1.14
C ILE A 792 -32.86 -4.00 2.68
N SER A 793 -33.97 -3.90 3.43
CA SER A 793 -34.02 -4.12 4.89
C SER A 793 -33.51 -5.52 5.22
N ASN A 794 -34.16 -6.54 4.67
CA ASN A 794 -33.88 -7.94 4.99
C ASN A 794 -32.47 -8.34 4.52
N CYS A 795 -32.01 -7.79 3.39
CA CYS A 795 -30.60 -7.90 3.00
C CYS A 795 -29.66 -7.29 4.05
N GLN A 796 -29.95 -6.08 4.55
CA GLN A 796 -29.08 -5.38 5.50
C GLN A 796 -28.97 -6.14 6.82
N ASP A 797 -30.09 -6.66 7.33
CA ASP A 797 -30.14 -7.31 8.64
C ASP A 797 -29.35 -8.64 8.63
N ILE A 798 -29.57 -9.48 7.61
CA ILE A 798 -28.81 -10.73 7.39
C ILE A 798 -27.31 -10.42 7.18
N ILE A 799 -26.97 -9.41 6.37
CA ILE A 799 -25.56 -9.04 6.15
C ILE A 799 -24.91 -8.54 7.44
N ASN A 800 -25.61 -7.73 8.24
CA ASN A 800 -25.07 -7.21 9.50
C ASN A 800 -24.83 -8.33 10.50
N HIS A 801 -25.76 -9.29 10.64
CA HIS A 801 -25.59 -10.46 11.51
C HIS A 801 -24.32 -11.25 11.12
N ILE A 802 -24.17 -11.62 9.84
CA ILE A 802 -22.99 -12.34 9.34
C ILE A 802 -21.70 -11.52 9.53
N LEU A 803 -21.75 -10.19 9.43
CA LEU A 803 -20.58 -9.32 9.65
C LEU A 803 -20.20 -9.11 11.12
N LYS A 804 -21.13 -9.33 12.07
CA LYS A 804 -20.83 -9.36 13.51
C LYS A 804 -20.06 -10.64 13.91
N GLU A 805 -20.50 -11.79 13.41
CA GLU A 805 -20.04 -13.11 13.88
C GLU A 805 -19.05 -13.84 12.95
N ASN A 806 -18.94 -13.48 11.66
CA ASN A 806 -18.15 -14.24 10.68
C ASN A 806 -17.22 -13.35 9.81
N LEU A 807 -16.70 -12.25 10.37
CA LEU A 807 -15.85 -11.28 9.67
C LEU A 807 -14.48 -11.87 9.24
N GLU A 808 -14.02 -12.90 9.93
CA GLU A 808 -12.81 -13.67 9.65
C GLU A 808 -12.95 -14.69 8.50
N THR A 809 -14.14 -14.85 7.93
CA THR A 809 -14.40 -15.85 6.89
C THR A 809 -13.70 -15.52 5.57
N TYR A 810 -13.32 -16.57 4.83
CA TYR A 810 -12.82 -16.50 3.45
C TYR A 810 -13.99 -16.72 2.47
N GLN A 811 -13.95 -16.10 1.29
CA GLN A 811 -15.08 -16.11 0.33
C GLN A 811 -16.36 -15.46 0.90
N LEU A 812 -16.21 -14.42 1.71
CA LEU A 812 -17.27 -13.81 2.52
C LEU A 812 -18.48 -13.33 1.69
N LYS A 813 -18.28 -12.72 0.52
CA LYS A 813 -19.37 -12.31 -0.37
C LYS A 813 -20.01 -13.52 -1.06
N CYS A 814 -19.27 -14.58 -1.38
CA CYS A 814 -19.88 -15.81 -1.87
C CYS A 814 -20.77 -16.45 -0.80
N PHE A 815 -20.28 -16.56 0.44
CA PHE A 815 -21.05 -17.05 1.59
C PHE A 815 -22.33 -16.23 1.81
N ILE A 816 -22.20 -14.91 2.00
CA ILE A 816 -23.35 -13.99 2.18
C ILE A 816 -24.32 -14.07 0.98
N LYS A 817 -23.81 -14.17 -0.27
CA LYS A 817 -24.67 -14.31 -1.45
C LYS A 817 -25.51 -15.60 -1.38
N THR A 818 -24.95 -16.71 -0.91
CA THR A 818 -25.70 -17.96 -0.74
C THR A 818 -26.82 -17.77 0.29
N CYS A 819 -26.51 -17.29 1.50
CA CYS A 819 -27.52 -17.06 2.54
C CYS A 819 -28.66 -16.14 2.04
N LEU A 820 -28.33 -15.04 1.36
CA LEU A 820 -29.32 -14.12 0.79
C LEU A 820 -30.15 -14.74 -0.34
N LEU A 821 -29.63 -15.70 -1.10
CA LEU A 821 -30.41 -16.39 -2.14
C LEU A 821 -31.26 -17.54 -1.60
N THR A 822 -30.95 -18.06 -0.41
CA THR A 822 -31.75 -19.09 0.27
C THR A 822 -32.88 -18.48 1.12
N ILE A 823 -32.61 -17.40 1.85
CA ILE A 823 -33.52 -16.86 2.87
C ILE A 823 -34.52 -15.84 2.30
N ILE A 824 -34.13 -15.07 1.27
CA ILE A 824 -34.94 -13.94 0.79
C ILE A 824 -35.85 -14.36 -0.37
N ASN A 825 -37.13 -14.03 -0.26
CA ASN A 825 -38.08 -14.13 -1.36
C ASN A 825 -37.87 -13.00 -2.40
N PHE A 826 -37.86 -13.35 -3.69
CA PHE A 826 -37.66 -12.41 -4.82
C PHE A 826 -38.85 -12.36 -5.79
N ASP A 827 -40.05 -12.80 -5.38
CA ASP A 827 -41.17 -13.04 -6.30
C ASP A 827 -42.00 -11.81 -6.66
N PHE A 828 -41.83 -10.70 -5.93
CA PHE A 828 -42.32 -9.40 -6.38
C PHE A 828 -41.67 -8.93 -7.69
N ILE A 829 -40.54 -9.54 -8.10
CA ILE A 829 -39.87 -9.27 -9.37
C ILE A 829 -40.56 -10.07 -10.48
N LYS A 830 -41.65 -9.51 -11.03
CA LYS A 830 -42.52 -10.19 -12.01
C LYS A 830 -41.91 -10.27 -13.41
N CYS A 831 -40.90 -9.44 -13.71
CA CYS A 831 -40.30 -9.38 -15.05
C CYS A 831 -39.37 -10.57 -15.38
N GLN A 832 -39.92 -11.63 -15.99
CA GLN A 832 -39.19 -12.84 -16.39
C GLN A 832 -37.90 -12.58 -17.21
N THR A 833 -37.91 -11.60 -18.13
CA THR A 833 -36.74 -11.29 -18.99
C THR A 833 -35.56 -10.67 -18.24
N HIS A 834 -35.78 -10.14 -17.03
CA HIS A 834 -34.76 -9.46 -16.23
C HIS A 834 -34.55 -10.08 -14.83
N LYS A 835 -35.48 -10.86 -14.26
CA LYS A 835 -35.47 -11.38 -12.87
C LYS A 835 -34.07 -11.84 -12.43
N ASN A 836 -33.51 -12.84 -13.10
CA ASN A 836 -32.20 -13.42 -12.74
C ASN A 836 -31.03 -12.41 -12.84
N LYS A 837 -31.06 -11.51 -13.83
CA LYS A 837 -30.03 -10.45 -14.00
C LYS A 837 -30.16 -9.34 -12.96
N ILE A 838 -31.39 -9.03 -12.52
CA ILE A 838 -31.64 -8.07 -11.45
C ILE A 838 -31.19 -8.65 -10.12
N ILE A 839 -31.58 -9.88 -9.78
CA ILE A 839 -31.21 -10.55 -8.53
C ILE A 839 -29.68 -10.64 -8.41
N ASP A 840 -28.97 -11.19 -9.41
CA ASP A 840 -27.51 -11.29 -9.35
C ASP A 840 -26.83 -9.92 -9.26
N TYR A 841 -27.24 -8.94 -10.08
CA TYR A 841 -26.66 -7.60 -10.03
C TYR A 841 -26.89 -6.92 -8.67
N LEU A 842 -28.11 -7.04 -8.13
CA LEU A 842 -28.52 -6.44 -6.87
C LEU A 842 -27.75 -7.03 -5.71
N VAL A 843 -27.80 -8.36 -5.51
CA VAL A 843 -27.13 -9.03 -4.39
C VAL A 843 -25.62 -8.79 -4.45
N ASN A 844 -24.99 -8.90 -5.64
CA ASN A 844 -23.57 -8.59 -5.81
C ASN A 844 -23.20 -7.13 -5.43
N PHE A 845 -24.13 -6.19 -5.58
CA PHE A 845 -23.90 -4.77 -5.30
C PHE A 845 -24.25 -4.38 -3.85
N VAL A 846 -25.32 -4.93 -3.28
CA VAL A 846 -25.74 -4.72 -1.88
C VAL A 846 -24.69 -5.29 -0.93
N VAL A 847 -24.33 -6.57 -1.06
CA VAL A 847 -23.30 -7.21 -0.21
C VAL A 847 -22.00 -6.40 -0.23
N ARG A 848 -21.54 -6.04 -1.43
CA ARG A 848 -20.35 -5.20 -1.59
C ARG A 848 -20.48 -3.84 -0.91
N PHE A 849 -21.63 -3.17 -1.03
CA PHE A 849 -21.87 -1.86 -0.42
C PHE A 849 -21.89 -1.95 1.11
N MET A 850 -22.57 -2.94 1.68
CA MET A 850 -22.66 -3.16 3.12
C MET A 850 -21.31 -3.53 3.71
N CYS A 851 -20.57 -4.51 3.17
CA CYS A 851 -19.23 -4.87 3.67
C CYS A 851 -18.26 -3.67 3.68
N PHE A 852 -18.29 -2.81 2.66
CA PHE A 852 -17.48 -1.58 2.63
C PHE A 852 -17.94 -0.53 3.65
N ASN A 853 -19.25 -0.37 3.88
CA ASN A 853 -19.77 0.57 4.87
C ASN A 853 -19.52 0.09 6.31
N TYR A 854 -19.67 -1.20 6.57
CA TYR A 854 -19.36 -1.82 7.87
C TYR A 854 -17.88 -1.66 8.24
N CYS A 855 -16.97 -2.05 7.34
CA CYS A 855 -15.54 -1.78 7.52
C CYS A 855 -15.27 -0.28 7.80
N LYS A 856 -15.95 0.62 7.08
CA LYS A 856 -15.82 2.08 7.26
C LYS A 856 -16.42 2.59 8.57
N LEU A 857 -17.43 1.93 9.14
CA LEU A 857 -18.00 2.21 10.47
C LEU A 857 -17.00 1.83 11.55
N ILE A 858 -16.56 0.56 11.59
CA ILE A 858 -15.57 0.06 12.56
C ILE A 858 -14.30 0.92 12.54
N ASN A 859 -13.84 1.34 11.35
CA ASN A 859 -12.70 2.26 11.21
C ASN A 859 -12.90 3.65 11.81
N LYS A 860 -14.13 4.18 11.91
CA LYS A 860 -14.39 5.42 12.65
C LYS A 860 -14.22 5.20 14.15
N ILE A 861 -14.73 4.08 14.66
CA ILE A 861 -14.66 3.72 16.09
C ILE A 861 -13.21 3.49 16.52
N LEU A 862 -12.43 2.70 15.76
CA LEU A 862 -10.99 2.52 15.98
C LEU A 862 -10.21 3.86 16.05
N THR A 863 -10.67 4.88 15.33
CA THR A 863 -10.04 6.21 15.27
C THR A 863 -10.69 7.25 16.18
N GLY A 864 -11.66 6.88 17.03
CA GLY A 864 -12.35 7.80 17.95
C GLY A 864 -13.26 8.83 17.25
N ARG A 865 -13.60 8.60 15.99
CA ARG A 865 -14.44 9.49 15.16
C ARG A 865 -15.93 9.15 15.21
N LYS A 866 -16.29 8.14 16.00
CA LYS A 866 -17.66 7.72 16.31
C LYS A 866 -17.62 6.86 17.57
N THR A 867 -18.67 6.90 18.36
CA THR A 867 -18.96 5.91 19.41
C THR A 867 -19.39 4.59 18.78
N VAL A 868 -19.58 3.57 19.63
CA VAL A 868 -20.43 2.40 19.31
C VAL A 868 -21.85 2.91 18.99
N GLU A 869 -22.55 2.25 18.08
CA GLU A 869 -23.97 2.48 17.76
C GLU A 869 -24.89 1.32 18.16
N ASP A 870 -24.31 0.16 18.40
CA ASP A 870 -24.96 -1.14 18.54
C ASP A 870 -24.16 -1.89 19.61
N GLU A 871 -24.74 -2.06 20.80
CA GLU A 871 -24.01 -2.60 21.95
C GLU A 871 -23.89 -4.13 21.93
N ASP A 872 -24.66 -4.81 21.06
CA ASP A 872 -24.54 -6.24 20.77
C ASP A 872 -23.48 -6.53 19.70
N ASP A 873 -23.06 -5.53 18.91
CA ASP A 873 -21.98 -5.64 17.94
C ASP A 873 -20.61 -5.81 18.65
N LYS A 874 -20.26 -7.07 18.89
CA LYS A 874 -18.96 -7.53 19.40
C LYS A 874 -17.76 -6.86 18.72
N VAL A 875 -17.85 -6.56 17.42
CA VAL A 875 -16.77 -5.93 16.63
C VAL A 875 -16.65 -4.44 16.96
N GLN A 876 -17.78 -3.73 17.13
CA GLN A 876 -17.81 -2.34 17.60
C GLN A 876 -17.30 -2.23 19.05
N ILE A 877 -17.72 -3.13 19.93
CA ILE A 877 -17.23 -3.21 21.32
C ILE A 877 -15.70 -3.39 21.33
N LYS A 878 -15.17 -4.38 20.58
CA LYS A 878 -13.73 -4.61 20.44
C LYS A 878 -13.02 -3.37 19.87
N ALA A 879 -13.60 -2.68 18.88
CA ALA A 879 -13.01 -1.49 18.27
C ALA A 879 -12.91 -0.32 19.26
N ASN A 880 -13.94 -0.13 20.08
CA ASN A 880 -13.95 0.87 21.16
C ASN A 880 -12.94 0.51 22.26
N LYS A 881 -12.85 -0.77 22.66
CA LYS A 881 -11.85 -1.28 23.61
C LYS A 881 -10.41 -1.07 23.10
N TYR A 882 -10.16 -1.32 21.81
CA TYR A 882 -8.89 -1.02 21.15
C TYR A 882 -8.59 0.49 21.15
N HIS A 883 -9.58 1.33 20.82
CA HIS A 883 -9.43 2.78 20.82
C HIS A 883 -9.06 3.32 22.21
N LYS A 884 -9.81 2.95 23.26
CA LYS A 884 -9.55 3.32 24.66
C LYS A 884 -8.14 2.89 25.10
N LYS A 885 -7.70 1.66 24.77
CA LYS A 885 -6.33 1.15 25.02
C LYS A 885 -5.25 2.01 24.34
N CYS A 886 -5.48 2.45 23.10
CA CYS A 886 -4.54 3.29 22.35
C CYS A 886 -4.52 4.74 22.87
N PHE A 887 -5.67 5.28 23.28
CA PHE A 887 -5.78 6.63 23.84
C PHE A 887 -5.03 6.75 25.17
N LYS A 888 -5.24 5.80 26.11
CA LYS A 888 -4.49 5.74 27.37
C LYS A 888 -2.97 5.68 27.15
N ARG A 889 -2.51 4.78 26.28
CA ARG A 889 -1.09 4.68 25.85
C ARG A 889 -0.52 5.96 25.24
N LYS A 890 -1.36 6.79 24.59
CA LYS A 890 -0.92 8.08 24.04
C LYS A 890 -0.74 9.13 25.14
N ILE A 891 -1.64 9.17 26.13
CA ILE A 891 -1.55 10.09 27.28
C ILE A 891 -0.32 9.75 28.13
N GLU A 892 -0.09 8.47 28.41
CA GLU A 892 1.10 7.97 29.13
C GLU A 892 2.39 8.41 28.43
N ARG A 893 2.45 8.31 27.09
CA ARG A 893 3.57 8.77 26.24
C ARG A 893 3.66 10.28 26.03
N SER A 894 2.77 11.08 26.62
CA SER A 894 2.87 12.55 26.67
C SER A 894 3.15 13.07 28.09
N LYS A 895 3.36 12.17 29.05
CA LYS A 895 3.81 12.45 30.41
C LYS A 895 5.21 11.85 30.70
N LEU A 896 5.95 11.46 29.64
CA LEU A 896 7.22 10.69 29.63
C LEU A 896 8.10 11.09 28.44
#